data_AF-A0A4U1BPJ8-F1
#
_entry.id   AF-A0A4U1BPJ8-F1
#
_cell.length_a   1.000
_cell.length_b   1.000
_cell.length_c   1.000
_cell.angle_alpha   90.00
_cell.angle_beta   90.00
_cell.angle_gamma   90.00
#
_symmetry.space_group_name_H-M   'P 1'
#
loop_
_entity.id
_entity.type
_entity.pdbx_description
1 polymer ?
#
loop_
_entity_poly.entity_id
_entity_poly.type
_entity_poly.pdbx_seq_one_letter_code
_entity_poly.pdbx_strand_id
1 'polypeptide(L)'
;MAIALSSLMALSGCGSDSNSDAASAPIEPTPQEKIHEAMDVAVTPESSLEGTITVYLGHWFPCSDLHPEMCTDDADLSNLPAIGVNGDPSDPTRPIYGRANPLGHYNKQHNRTTAKPAPGAADYTMTISAAELKRFAERSVRDDIFVDGNYSALDVILYVSSIRDDFEVTLGDFNKTLNTYEFTTSFDANNDGDFDDEGDSKDSVNWYASMLYSGGDAKKSNGQPVFEPLYDRMDELWVKQGMHIRFQPEAVSMTERRNQGLQAEVDRFKAAGNKVVIDELRVDFGDGRGDQVLASQVEVKPYNLRPDVFQKDVITAMDIALTVHDEYGIEMGIAFWPTISTNANVGSYAITEVDGKRAHGFYGWSIKRGEDFTYNDFFYNPNKEWPVVSDVQHGGFYDGACQFLREQDGSISDANAQDCIDNWFTLFGGVSTHRMLDTLPMVMPQQFLSIYWFANMENAWEMAHRNYGPDGQFPIYDVKEAKAPLDESHFGWQVADCALCHNQDEIHLDGDSPALPADTQPYYCASCHGSNGAPQGHGEQARCFWCHSSDKLMPNHGEASKQLYFDDVACSGTTKQKGINIDGWQGPCADAVKLASPQWHREIKDVADNSSYYSELPLEKRKTYGNSDWRTSDTFPDPYSCMTCHPNQ
;
A
#
# COMPACT_ATOMS: atom_id res chain seq x y z
N MET A 1 -25.92 51.05 11.74
CA MET A 1 -25.87 51.92 12.94
C MET A 1 -26.32 51.07 14.12
N ALA A 2 -25.52 51.02 15.20
CA ALA A 2 -25.39 49.95 16.24
C ALA A 2 -24.59 48.72 15.73
N ILE A 3 -23.29 48.47 16.02
CA ILE A 3 -22.39 48.65 17.19
C ILE A 3 -22.89 47.84 18.40
N ALA A 4 -22.43 46.60 18.61
CA ALA A 4 -21.17 46.12 19.21
C ALA A 4 -21.32 45.86 20.72
N LEU A 5 -21.02 44.62 21.14
CA LEU A 5 -20.44 44.14 22.41
C LEU A 5 -20.98 42.74 22.70
N SER A 6 -20.18 41.69 22.46
CA SER A 6 -20.29 40.36 23.13
C SER A 6 -19.11 39.47 22.71
N SER A 7 -17.87 39.87 23.00
CA SER A 7 -16.68 39.03 22.83
C SER A 7 -15.57 39.45 23.78
N LEU A 8 -15.84 39.40 25.10
CA LEU A 8 -14.83 39.67 26.13
C LEU A 8 -15.21 38.96 27.43
N MET A 9 -15.05 37.63 27.45
CA MET A 9 -14.95 36.82 28.68
C MET A 9 -14.13 35.56 28.39
N ALA A 10 -12.79 35.70 28.35
CA ALA A 10 -11.85 34.57 28.45
C ALA A 10 -10.45 35.01 28.93
N LEU A 11 -10.36 36.07 29.75
CA LEU A 11 -9.12 36.52 30.37
C LEU A 11 -9.38 36.95 31.82
N SER A 12 -9.50 35.97 32.71
CA SER A 12 -9.30 36.17 34.15
C SER A 12 -8.88 34.85 34.79
N GLY A 13 -7.57 34.61 34.80
CA GLY A 13 -6.95 33.42 35.40
C GLY A 13 -5.47 33.66 35.70
N CYS A 14 -5.12 34.79 36.31
CA CYS A 14 -3.81 35.01 36.94
C CYS A 14 -4.05 35.41 38.39
N GLY A 15 -4.28 34.40 39.23
CA GLY A 15 -4.18 34.49 40.68
C GLY A 15 -2.81 33.96 41.09
N SER A 16 -1.98 34.83 41.65
CA SER A 16 -0.72 34.48 42.30
C SER A 16 -1.04 33.80 43.64
N ASP A 17 -0.89 32.49 43.73
CA ASP A 17 -0.72 31.79 45.00
C ASP A 17 0.56 30.96 44.93
N SER A 18 1.57 31.43 45.66
CA SER A 18 2.81 30.72 45.94
C SER A 18 2.53 29.60 46.95
N ASN A 19 2.29 28.39 46.45
CA ASN A 19 2.45 27.16 47.22
C ASN A 19 3.44 26.25 46.49
N SER A 20 4.63 26.14 47.06
CA SER A 20 5.68 25.20 46.67
C SER A 20 5.30 23.80 47.13
N ASP A 21 4.37 23.16 46.44
CA ASP A 21 4.36 21.71 46.37
C ASP A 21 5.26 21.34 45.19
N ALA A 22 6.37 20.66 45.47
CA ALA A 22 7.31 20.21 44.46
C ALA A 22 6.53 19.40 43.41
N ALA A 23 6.44 19.95 42.20
CA ALA A 23 5.93 19.22 41.06
C ALA A 23 6.75 17.94 40.94
N SER A 24 6.07 16.79 40.94
CA SER A 24 6.68 15.51 40.62
C SER A 24 7.42 15.67 39.30
N ALA A 25 8.71 15.30 39.27
CA ALA A 25 9.49 15.24 38.04
C ALA A 25 8.67 14.53 36.96
N PRO A 26 8.59 15.08 35.73
CA PRO A 26 7.87 14.43 34.66
C PRO A 26 8.42 13.01 34.47
N ILE A 27 7.50 12.07 34.39
CA ILE A 27 7.82 10.68 34.11
C ILE A 27 8.36 10.68 32.68
N GLU A 28 9.68 10.53 32.52
CA GLU A 28 10.26 10.11 31.24
C GLU A 28 9.48 8.85 30.82
N PRO A 29 8.86 8.83 29.63
CA PRO A 29 8.23 7.60 29.17
C PRO A 29 9.30 6.53 29.17
N THR A 30 9.11 5.49 29.98
CA THR A 30 10.03 4.36 30.03
C THR A 30 10.23 3.89 28.59
N PRO A 31 11.45 3.91 28.05
CA PRO A 31 11.70 3.42 26.70
C PRO A 31 11.09 2.03 26.60
N GLN A 32 10.12 1.85 25.71
CA GLN A 32 9.65 0.51 25.41
C GLN A 32 10.85 -0.25 24.84
N GLU A 33 11.08 -1.45 25.36
CA GLU A 33 12.15 -2.30 24.85
C GLU A 33 11.75 -2.78 23.46
N LYS A 34 12.66 -2.67 22.50
CA LYS A 34 12.45 -3.22 21.16
C LYS A 34 12.32 -4.74 21.29
N ILE A 35 11.37 -5.33 20.58
CA ILE A 35 11.22 -6.79 20.53
C ILE A 35 12.44 -7.43 19.83
N HIS A 36 13.10 -6.66 18.95
CA HIS A 36 14.29 -7.09 18.23
C HIS A 36 15.23 -5.91 17.92
N GLU A 37 16.53 -6.14 17.82
CA GLU A 37 17.53 -5.07 17.57
C GLU A 37 17.41 -4.46 16.17
N ALA A 38 17.04 -5.26 15.16
CA ALA A 38 16.72 -4.83 13.79
C ALA A 38 15.56 -3.81 13.69
N MET A 39 14.75 -3.62 14.74
CA MET A 39 13.67 -2.64 14.72
C MET A 39 14.20 -1.23 14.86
N ASP A 40 13.71 -0.29 14.04
CA ASP A 40 14.04 1.13 14.17
C ASP A 40 13.50 1.71 15.49
N VAL A 41 12.27 1.32 15.88
CA VAL A 41 11.60 1.73 17.12
C VAL A 41 10.88 0.58 17.81
N ALA A 42 10.76 0.67 19.13
CA ALA A 42 9.94 -0.26 19.89
C ALA A 42 8.46 0.06 19.64
N VAL A 43 7.75 -0.93 19.12
CA VAL A 43 6.30 -0.88 18.91
C VAL A 43 5.72 -2.21 19.36
N THR A 44 4.59 -2.16 20.05
CA THR A 44 3.74 -3.34 20.27
C THR A 44 2.54 -3.20 19.35
N PRO A 45 2.47 -3.93 18.23
CA PRO A 45 1.32 -3.88 17.35
C PRO A 45 0.08 -4.36 18.09
N GLU A 46 -1.00 -3.61 17.94
CA GLU A 46 -2.33 -4.03 18.38
C GLU A 46 -3.24 -4.01 17.16
N SER A 47 -3.37 -5.16 16.50
CA SER A 47 -4.38 -5.37 15.48
C SER A 47 -5.54 -6.14 16.06
N SER A 48 -6.71 -5.51 16.01
CA SER A 48 -7.98 -6.21 16.02
C SER A 48 -8.64 -5.97 14.67
N LEU A 49 -9.26 -7.00 14.10
CA LEU A 49 -10.14 -6.80 12.96
C LEU A 49 -11.32 -5.95 13.43
N GLU A 50 -11.33 -4.68 13.04
CA GLU A 50 -12.39 -3.70 13.31
C GLU A 50 -12.84 -3.04 12.01
N GLY A 51 -13.99 -2.38 12.01
CA GLY A 51 -14.51 -1.71 10.82
C GLY A 51 -15.08 -2.70 9.79
N THR A 52 -14.72 -2.52 8.52
CA THR A 52 -15.34 -3.23 7.39
C THR A 52 -14.33 -3.77 6.38
N ILE A 53 -14.74 -4.80 5.65
CA ILE A 53 -14.06 -5.38 4.48
C ILE A 53 -15.01 -5.24 3.29
N THR A 54 -14.48 -4.99 2.10
CA THR A 54 -15.29 -4.98 0.88
C THR A 54 -15.05 -6.26 0.09
N VAL A 55 -16.10 -7.04 -0.13
CA VAL A 55 -16.05 -8.28 -0.90
C VAL A 55 -16.71 -8.08 -2.26
N TYR A 56 -16.14 -8.72 -3.27
CA TYR A 56 -16.62 -8.75 -4.66
C TYR A 56 -16.77 -10.21 -5.11
N LEU A 57 -17.80 -10.53 -5.87
CA LEU A 57 -17.99 -11.84 -6.50
C LEU A 57 -17.84 -11.76 -8.02
N GLY A 58 -17.12 -12.72 -8.60
CA GLY A 58 -16.90 -12.87 -10.04
C GLY A 58 -15.73 -12.06 -10.60
N HIS A 59 -15.37 -12.35 -11.86
CA HIS A 59 -14.32 -11.65 -12.61
C HIS A 59 -14.66 -10.17 -12.86
N TRP A 60 -13.66 -9.35 -13.14
CA TRP A 60 -13.89 -8.04 -13.75
C TRP A 60 -13.05 -7.89 -15.00
N PHE A 61 -13.64 -7.24 -15.99
CA PHE A 61 -13.00 -6.87 -17.23
C PHE A 61 -13.26 -5.39 -17.51
N PRO A 62 -12.34 -4.68 -18.18
CA PRO A 62 -12.58 -3.31 -18.59
C PRO A 62 -13.72 -3.24 -19.62
N CYS A 63 -14.57 -2.21 -19.53
CA CYS A 63 -15.56 -1.90 -20.56
C CYS A 63 -14.88 -1.77 -21.92
N SER A 64 -15.28 -2.62 -22.86
CA SER A 64 -14.68 -2.75 -24.18
C SER A 64 -15.66 -3.39 -25.17
N ASP A 65 -15.29 -3.47 -26.43
CA ASP A 65 -16.02 -4.23 -27.44
C ASP A 65 -16.09 -5.74 -27.15
N LEU A 66 -15.13 -6.30 -26.42
CA LEU A 66 -15.16 -7.69 -25.92
C LEU A 66 -16.03 -7.86 -24.66
N HIS A 67 -16.12 -6.82 -23.84
CA HIS A 67 -16.88 -6.84 -22.58
C HIS A 67 -17.90 -5.69 -22.48
N PRO A 68 -18.88 -5.58 -23.42
CA PRO A 68 -19.88 -4.53 -23.39
C PRO A 68 -20.80 -4.60 -22.15
N GLU A 69 -20.93 -5.77 -21.53
CA GLU A 69 -21.66 -5.99 -20.27
C GLU A 69 -21.06 -5.21 -19.09
N MET A 70 -19.76 -4.92 -19.15
CA MET A 70 -19.00 -4.13 -18.17
C MET A 70 -19.13 -2.62 -18.37
N CYS A 71 -19.83 -2.18 -19.42
CA CYS A 71 -20.05 -0.76 -19.70
C CYS A 71 -21.27 -0.22 -18.95
N THR A 72 -21.21 1.01 -18.42
CA THR A 72 -22.37 1.69 -17.80
C THR A 72 -23.51 1.89 -18.80
N ASP A 73 -24.74 2.09 -18.30
CA ASP A 73 -25.93 2.16 -19.16
C ASP A 73 -25.93 3.40 -20.09
N ASP A 74 -25.10 4.41 -19.81
CA ASP A 74 -24.88 5.61 -20.62
C ASP A 74 -23.72 5.48 -21.62
N ALA A 75 -23.02 4.35 -21.65
CA ALA A 75 -21.98 4.08 -22.63
C ALA A 75 -22.57 3.95 -24.04
N ASP A 76 -21.95 4.59 -25.03
CA ASP A 76 -22.29 4.39 -26.43
C ASP A 76 -21.74 3.05 -26.92
N LEU A 77 -22.57 1.99 -26.85
CA LEU A 77 -22.21 0.64 -27.29
C LEU A 77 -21.80 0.56 -28.78
N SER A 78 -22.14 1.57 -29.59
CA SER A 78 -21.70 1.64 -30.98
C SER A 78 -20.28 2.18 -31.15
N ASN A 79 -19.68 2.68 -30.07
CA ASN A 79 -18.37 3.32 -30.04
C ASN A 79 -17.62 2.97 -28.73
N LEU A 80 -17.51 1.68 -28.43
CA LEU A 80 -16.70 1.18 -27.32
C LEU A 80 -15.20 1.17 -27.68
N PRO A 81 -14.31 1.32 -26.68
CA PRO A 81 -12.88 1.16 -26.93
C PRO A 81 -12.61 -0.28 -27.39
N ALA A 82 -11.94 -0.42 -28.53
CA ALA A 82 -11.33 -1.68 -28.89
C ALA A 82 -10.16 -1.97 -27.94
N ILE A 83 -9.70 -3.23 -27.89
CA ILE A 83 -8.50 -3.64 -27.14
C ILE A 83 -7.50 -4.31 -28.08
N GLY A 84 -6.19 -4.22 -27.79
CA GLY A 84 -5.10 -4.88 -28.52
C GLY A 84 -3.88 -3.99 -28.83
N VAL A 85 -2.66 -4.51 -28.64
CA VAL A 85 -1.42 -3.72 -28.69
C VAL A 85 -0.92 -3.42 -30.11
N ASN A 86 -1.40 -4.17 -31.11
CA ASN A 86 -0.95 -4.11 -32.49
C ASN A 86 -1.78 -3.22 -33.41
N GLY A 87 -2.44 -2.20 -32.85
CA GLY A 87 -2.95 -1.13 -33.68
C GLY A 87 -1.82 -0.46 -34.50
N ASP A 88 -2.02 -0.34 -35.80
CA ASP A 88 -1.32 0.57 -36.70
C ASP A 88 -2.30 1.71 -37.04
N PRO A 89 -2.04 2.96 -36.63
CA PRO A 89 -2.94 4.08 -36.88
C PRO A 89 -3.02 4.45 -38.38
N SER A 90 -2.16 3.85 -39.21
CA SER A 90 -2.18 3.97 -40.68
C SER A 90 -2.85 2.79 -41.40
N ASP A 91 -3.18 1.71 -40.70
CA ASP A 91 -3.91 0.57 -41.23
C ASP A 91 -5.37 0.58 -40.72
N PRO A 92 -6.36 0.89 -41.56
CA PRO A 92 -7.78 0.90 -41.16
C PRO A 92 -8.31 -0.49 -40.76
N THR A 93 -7.52 -1.56 -40.94
CA THR A 93 -7.83 -2.92 -40.47
C THR A 93 -7.17 -3.28 -39.14
N ARG A 94 -6.34 -2.40 -38.57
CA ARG A 94 -5.65 -2.57 -37.29
C ARG A 94 -5.64 -1.24 -36.51
N PRO A 95 -6.77 -0.71 -36.05
CA PRO A 95 -6.74 0.58 -35.36
C PRO A 95 -6.02 0.49 -33.99
N ILE A 96 -5.24 1.53 -33.59
CA ILE A 96 -4.80 1.71 -32.19
C ILE A 96 -5.97 2.26 -31.40
N TYR A 97 -6.57 1.46 -30.52
CA TYR A 97 -7.48 1.94 -29.49
C TYR A 97 -7.42 1.01 -28.27
N GLY A 98 -7.40 1.62 -27.08
CA GLY A 98 -7.29 0.91 -25.81
C GLY A 98 -6.52 1.65 -24.70
N ARG A 99 -6.51 3.00 -24.67
CA ARG A 99 -6.84 3.62 -23.38
C ARG A 99 -8.34 3.40 -23.23
N ALA A 100 -8.80 2.80 -22.13
CA ALA A 100 -10.18 3.00 -21.69
C ALA A 100 -10.47 4.50 -21.92
N ASN A 101 -11.46 4.79 -22.75
CA ASN A 101 -11.80 6.09 -23.33
C ASN A 101 -11.07 7.29 -22.65
N PRO A 102 -10.39 8.23 -23.35
CA PRO A 102 -9.81 9.41 -22.70
C PRO A 102 -10.81 10.25 -21.86
N LEU A 103 -12.11 9.97 -21.98
CA LEU A 103 -13.20 10.38 -21.09
C LEU A 103 -13.72 9.21 -20.23
N GLY A 104 -12.82 8.41 -19.64
CA GLY A 104 -13.06 7.04 -19.17
C GLY A 104 -14.05 6.93 -18.02
N HIS A 105 -15.34 7.11 -18.29
CA HIS A 105 -16.41 7.17 -17.29
C HIS A 105 -17.40 6.00 -17.38
N TYR A 106 -17.07 4.96 -18.16
CA TYR A 106 -18.03 3.92 -18.53
C TYR A 106 -17.76 2.55 -17.93
N ASN A 107 -16.72 2.36 -17.10
CA ASN A 107 -16.54 1.09 -16.42
C ASN A 107 -17.58 0.93 -15.31
N LYS A 108 -18.23 -0.22 -15.28
CA LYS A 108 -18.94 -0.71 -14.09
C LYS A 108 -17.93 -1.19 -13.06
N GLN A 109 -18.29 -1.02 -11.80
CA GLN A 109 -17.47 -1.45 -10.67
C GLN A 109 -17.46 -2.97 -10.49
N HIS A 110 -18.48 -3.67 -11.00
CA HIS A 110 -18.78 -5.06 -10.64
C HIS A 110 -19.17 -5.86 -11.87
N ASN A 111 -18.98 -7.18 -11.77
CA ASN A 111 -19.37 -8.11 -12.82
C ASN A 111 -20.88 -8.05 -13.07
N ARG A 112 -21.26 -8.03 -14.35
CA ARG A 112 -22.60 -8.42 -14.81
C ARG A 112 -22.38 -9.51 -15.85
N THR A 113 -22.16 -10.74 -15.42
CA THR A 113 -22.02 -11.88 -16.36
C THR A 113 -23.31 -12.16 -17.13
N THR A 114 -24.44 -11.56 -16.73
CA THR A 114 -25.75 -11.95 -17.26
C THR A 114 -26.40 -10.80 -18.00
N ALA A 115 -26.83 -11.09 -19.23
CA ALA A 115 -27.50 -10.13 -20.11
C ALA A 115 -28.86 -9.63 -19.53
N LYS A 116 -29.37 -10.28 -18.47
CA LYS A 116 -30.63 -9.96 -17.78
C LYS A 116 -30.53 -10.29 -16.29
N PRO A 117 -29.99 -9.40 -15.44
CA PRO A 117 -29.99 -9.64 -14.00
C PRO A 117 -31.42 -9.68 -13.46
N ALA A 118 -31.70 -10.60 -12.52
CA ALA A 118 -32.93 -10.55 -11.74
C ALA A 118 -33.04 -9.23 -10.96
N PRO A 119 -34.26 -8.71 -10.71
CA PRO A 119 -34.45 -7.51 -9.88
C PRO A 119 -33.82 -7.69 -8.49
N GLY A 120 -32.74 -6.96 -8.19
CA GLY A 120 -32.00 -7.05 -6.91
C GLY A 120 -30.58 -7.63 -7.02
N ALA A 121 -30.23 -8.28 -8.14
CA ALA A 121 -28.88 -8.81 -8.42
C ALA A 121 -27.86 -7.71 -8.83
N ALA A 122 -28.07 -6.47 -8.37
CA ALA A 122 -27.22 -5.32 -8.72
C ALA A 122 -25.94 -5.24 -7.89
N ASP A 123 -25.76 -6.13 -6.90
CA ASP A 123 -24.74 -5.99 -5.86
C ASP A 123 -24.02 -7.32 -5.60
N TYR A 124 -23.09 -7.67 -6.50
CA TYR A 124 -22.03 -8.64 -6.20
C TYR A 124 -20.89 -8.02 -5.40
N THR A 125 -21.13 -6.82 -4.86
CA THR A 125 -20.28 -6.20 -3.87
C THR A 125 -21.00 -6.21 -2.54
N MET A 126 -20.24 -6.35 -1.47
CA MET A 126 -20.80 -6.28 -0.13
C MET A 126 -19.77 -5.71 0.83
N THR A 127 -20.25 -4.93 1.78
CA THR A 127 -19.45 -4.44 2.90
C THR A 127 -19.76 -5.30 4.10
N ILE A 128 -18.76 -6.06 4.55
CA ILE A 128 -18.88 -6.97 5.69
C ILE A 128 -18.25 -6.28 6.89
N SER A 129 -18.99 -6.13 7.98
CA SER A 129 -18.41 -5.61 9.22
C SER A 129 -17.64 -6.69 9.97
N ALA A 130 -16.57 -6.29 10.66
CA ALA A 130 -15.82 -7.19 11.54
C ALA A 130 -16.72 -7.83 12.62
N ALA A 131 -17.72 -7.09 13.11
CA ALA A 131 -18.69 -7.57 14.09
C ALA A 131 -19.61 -8.68 13.55
N GLU A 132 -19.86 -8.71 12.24
CA GLU A 132 -20.60 -9.80 11.60
C GLU A 132 -19.77 -11.07 11.50
N LEU A 133 -18.52 -10.96 11.04
CA LEU A 133 -17.59 -12.11 11.00
C LEU A 133 -17.39 -12.72 12.39
N LYS A 134 -17.19 -11.88 13.41
CA LYS A 134 -17.06 -12.32 14.81
C LYS A 134 -18.30 -13.01 15.38
N ARG A 135 -19.49 -12.70 14.86
CA ARG A 135 -20.74 -13.38 15.24
C ARG A 135 -20.95 -14.67 14.46
N PHE A 136 -20.50 -14.73 13.22
CA PHE A 136 -20.58 -15.91 12.37
C PHE A 136 -19.66 -17.03 12.89
N ALA A 137 -18.40 -16.70 13.19
CA ALA A 137 -17.42 -17.65 13.67
C ALA A 137 -16.64 -17.07 14.86
N GLU A 138 -16.60 -17.82 15.98
CA GLU A 138 -15.81 -17.45 17.16
C GLU A 138 -14.31 -17.47 16.86
N ARG A 139 -13.88 -18.37 15.97
CA ARG A 139 -12.48 -18.59 15.55
C ARG A 139 -12.39 -18.79 14.05
N SER A 140 -11.21 -18.53 13.50
CA SER A 140 -10.88 -18.93 12.13
C SER A 140 -10.92 -20.45 11.98
N VAL A 141 -11.21 -20.94 10.76
CA VAL A 141 -10.98 -22.33 10.36
C VAL A 141 -9.53 -22.78 10.52
N ARG A 142 -8.57 -21.83 10.52
CA ARG A 142 -7.16 -22.04 10.85
C ARG A 142 -6.83 -21.47 12.23
N ASP A 143 -7.48 -22.01 13.27
CA ASP A 143 -7.23 -21.64 14.67
C ASP A 143 -5.82 -22.03 15.16
N ASP A 144 -5.11 -22.86 14.38
CA ASP A 144 -3.68 -23.16 14.52
C ASP A 144 -2.78 -21.99 14.06
N ILE A 145 -3.27 -21.10 13.19
CA ILE A 145 -2.55 -19.92 12.71
C ILE A 145 -3.00 -18.66 13.43
N PHE A 146 -4.31 -18.42 13.49
CA PHE A 146 -4.87 -17.14 13.94
C PHE A 146 -5.29 -17.19 15.42
N VAL A 147 -5.05 -16.10 16.14
CA VAL A 147 -5.67 -15.89 17.46
C VAL A 147 -7.14 -15.52 17.33
N ASP A 148 -7.90 -15.68 18.41
CA ASP A 148 -9.33 -15.37 18.46
C ASP A 148 -9.62 -13.93 17.95
N GLY A 149 -10.64 -13.79 17.10
CA GLY A 149 -11.04 -12.51 16.51
C GLY A 149 -10.28 -12.08 15.25
N ASN A 150 -9.33 -12.89 14.77
CA ASN A 150 -8.68 -12.73 13.46
C ASN A 150 -9.10 -13.86 12.51
N TYR A 151 -9.16 -13.54 11.21
CA TYR A 151 -9.76 -14.40 10.18
C TYR A 151 -8.94 -14.38 8.88
N SER A 152 -9.08 -15.47 8.13
CA SER A 152 -8.55 -15.64 6.78
C SER A 152 -9.58 -15.26 5.72
N ALA A 153 -9.16 -15.16 4.45
CA ALA A 153 -10.11 -14.98 3.36
C ALA A 153 -11.04 -16.19 3.15
N LEU A 154 -10.62 -17.40 3.57
CA LEU A 154 -11.51 -18.56 3.59
C LEU A 154 -12.65 -18.38 4.60
N ASP A 155 -12.39 -17.79 5.76
CA ASP A 155 -13.48 -17.49 6.72
C ASP A 155 -14.47 -16.49 6.14
N VAL A 156 -13.98 -15.50 5.36
CA VAL A 156 -14.82 -14.50 4.70
C VAL A 156 -15.70 -15.14 3.62
N ILE A 157 -15.17 -16.00 2.76
CA ILE A 157 -15.98 -16.63 1.70
C ILE A 157 -17.05 -17.57 2.30
N LEU A 158 -16.75 -18.25 3.40
CA LEU A 158 -17.72 -19.06 4.15
C LEU A 158 -18.84 -18.20 4.76
N TYR A 159 -18.48 -17.03 5.32
CA TYR A 159 -19.49 -16.08 5.80
C TYR A 159 -20.37 -15.55 4.66
N VAL A 160 -19.78 -15.20 3.51
CA VAL A 160 -20.52 -14.76 2.33
C VAL A 160 -21.53 -15.81 1.91
N SER A 161 -21.12 -17.08 1.84
CA SER A 161 -22.04 -18.18 1.54
C SER A 161 -23.16 -18.34 2.57
N SER A 162 -22.92 -17.99 3.84
CA SER A 162 -23.96 -18.08 4.88
C SER A 162 -25.05 -17.00 4.79
N ILE A 163 -24.81 -15.92 4.05
CA ILE A 163 -25.73 -14.78 3.94
C ILE A 163 -26.31 -14.60 2.54
N ARG A 164 -25.92 -15.44 1.58
CA ARG A 164 -26.35 -15.39 0.18
C ARG A 164 -27.01 -16.69 -0.22
N ASP A 165 -28.20 -16.59 -0.80
CA ASP A 165 -28.93 -17.75 -1.31
C ASP A 165 -28.47 -18.16 -2.72
N ASP A 166 -27.79 -17.26 -3.44
CA ASP A 166 -27.27 -17.45 -4.81
C ASP A 166 -25.78 -17.86 -4.83
N PHE A 167 -25.16 -18.08 -3.66
CA PHE A 167 -23.73 -18.38 -3.55
C PHE A 167 -23.47 -19.42 -2.44
N GLU A 168 -23.12 -20.64 -2.84
CA GLU A 168 -22.86 -21.76 -1.94
C GLU A 168 -21.38 -22.13 -1.93
N VAL A 169 -20.82 -22.30 -0.73
CA VAL A 169 -19.47 -22.83 -0.52
C VAL A 169 -19.55 -24.10 0.31
N THR A 170 -19.08 -25.21 -0.25
CA THR A 170 -18.94 -26.45 0.49
C THR A 170 -17.49 -26.64 0.90
N LEU A 171 -17.22 -26.50 2.21
CA LEU A 171 -15.90 -26.75 2.78
C LEU A 171 -15.61 -28.26 2.81
N GLY A 172 -14.50 -28.65 2.18
CA GLY A 172 -13.97 -30.01 2.19
C GLY A 172 -13.06 -30.29 3.38
N ASP A 173 -12.41 -31.46 3.34
CA ASP A 173 -11.40 -31.84 4.33
C ASP A 173 -10.09 -31.05 4.14
N PHE A 174 -9.27 -30.98 5.20
CA PHE A 174 -7.93 -30.41 5.11
C PHE A 174 -7.01 -31.29 4.24
N ASN A 175 -6.54 -30.73 3.12
CA ASN A 175 -5.63 -31.41 2.21
C ASN A 175 -4.19 -31.31 2.70
N LYS A 176 -3.67 -32.41 3.28
CA LYS A 176 -2.28 -32.51 3.78
C LYS A 176 -1.19 -32.48 2.70
N THR A 177 -1.57 -32.66 1.44
CA THR A 177 -0.66 -32.65 0.29
C THR A 177 -0.38 -31.22 -0.13
N LEU A 178 -1.37 -30.32 0.00
CA LEU A 178 -1.27 -28.88 -0.29
C LEU A 178 -1.17 -28.00 0.97
N ASN A 179 -1.42 -28.55 2.16
CA ASN A 179 -1.50 -27.87 3.45
C ASN A 179 -2.57 -26.74 3.51
N THR A 180 -3.73 -26.97 2.90
CA THR A 180 -4.85 -26.02 2.88
C THR A 180 -6.17 -26.78 2.95
N TYR A 181 -7.23 -26.12 3.38
CA TYR A 181 -8.60 -26.61 3.15
C TYR A 181 -8.96 -26.54 1.66
N GLU A 182 -9.63 -27.57 1.17
CA GLU A 182 -10.28 -27.56 -0.14
C GLU A 182 -11.74 -27.12 0.01
N PHE A 183 -12.31 -26.52 -1.03
CA PHE A 183 -13.72 -26.17 -1.08
C PHE A 183 -14.22 -26.20 -2.52
N THR A 184 -15.53 -26.32 -2.68
CA THR A 184 -16.21 -26.09 -3.95
C THR A 184 -17.16 -24.90 -3.82
N THR A 185 -17.43 -24.25 -4.94
CA THR A 185 -18.33 -23.11 -5.01
C THR A 185 -19.40 -23.34 -6.08
N SER A 186 -20.65 -23.11 -5.71
CA SER A 186 -21.76 -22.95 -6.64
C SER A 186 -22.22 -21.50 -6.62
N PHE A 187 -22.34 -20.85 -7.78
CA PHE A 187 -22.74 -19.46 -7.92
C PHE A 187 -23.79 -19.33 -9.02
N ASP A 188 -24.98 -18.90 -8.62
CA ASP A 188 -26.09 -18.52 -9.50
C ASP A 188 -25.91 -17.04 -9.89
N ALA A 189 -25.14 -16.81 -10.95
CA ALA A 189 -24.73 -15.48 -11.37
C ALA A 189 -25.86 -14.72 -12.07
N ASN A 190 -26.92 -15.41 -12.49
CA ASN A 190 -28.09 -14.84 -13.16
C ASN A 190 -29.28 -14.61 -12.19
N ASN A 191 -29.20 -15.24 -11.01
CA ASN A 191 -30.17 -15.24 -9.93
C ASN A 191 -31.56 -15.73 -10.37
N ASP A 192 -31.59 -16.79 -11.18
CA ASP A 192 -32.81 -17.46 -11.65
C ASP A 192 -33.16 -18.75 -10.88
N GLY A 193 -32.27 -19.16 -9.98
CA GLY A 193 -32.38 -20.33 -9.11
C GLY A 193 -31.78 -21.62 -9.69
N ASP A 194 -31.12 -21.59 -10.86
CA ASP A 194 -30.47 -22.74 -11.49
C ASP A 194 -28.96 -22.57 -11.66
N PHE A 195 -28.20 -23.01 -10.65
CA PHE A 195 -26.73 -23.00 -10.60
C PHE A 195 -25.98 -23.75 -11.72
N ASP A 196 -26.67 -24.40 -12.67
CA ASP A 196 -26.09 -25.28 -13.69
C ASP A 196 -26.33 -24.78 -15.13
N ASP A 197 -26.54 -23.48 -15.30
CA ASP A 197 -26.89 -22.86 -16.59
C ASP A 197 -25.79 -21.92 -17.15
N GLU A 198 -26.10 -21.20 -18.24
CA GLU A 198 -25.11 -20.37 -18.95
C GLU A 198 -24.74 -19.12 -18.14
N GLY A 199 -23.50 -19.10 -17.64
CA GLY A 199 -22.95 -17.99 -16.85
C GLY A 199 -22.77 -18.34 -15.37
N ASP A 200 -23.26 -19.50 -14.95
CA ASP A 200 -23.25 -19.99 -13.58
C ASP A 200 -22.08 -20.94 -13.31
N SER A 201 -21.90 -21.28 -12.04
CA SER A 201 -20.93 -22.28 -11.58
C SER A 201 -21.61 -23.26 -10.64
N LYS A 202 -21.30 -24.54 -10.78
CA LYS A 202 -21.77 -25.59 -9.87
C LYS A 202 -20.61 -26.43 -9.38
N ASP A 203 -20.50 -26.56 -8.07
CA ASP A 203 -19.47 -27.37 -7.40
C ASP A 203 -18.05 -27.12 -7.93
N SER A 204 -17.75 -25.89 -8.33
CA SER A 204 -16.49 -25.52 -8.97
C SER A 204 -15.36 -25.47 -7.94
N VAL A 205 -14.26 -26.17 -8.22
CA VAL A 205 -13.02 -26.15 -7.41
C VAL A 205 -12.09 -24.99 -7.78
N ASN A 206 -12.46 -24.19 -8.79
CA ASN A 206 -11.56 -23.18 -9.35
C ASN A 206 -11.79 -21.77 -8.79
N TRP A 207 -12.64 -21.63 -7.78
CA TRP A 207 -12.83 -20.32 -7.16
C TRP A 207 -11.65 -19.96 -6.26
N TYR A 208 -11.20 -18.72 -6.32
CA TYR A 208 -10.11 -18.24 -5.48
C TYR A 208 -10.21 -16.75 -5.14
N ALA A 209 -9.37 -16.31 -4.19
CA ALA A 209 -9.27 -14.92 -3.80
C ALA A 209 -8.22 -14.17 -4.63
N SER A 210 -8.60 -12.98 -5.09
CA SER A 210 -7.69 -11.88 -5.43
C SER A 210 -7.90 -10.76 -4.42
N MET A 211 -6.89 -9.93 -4.14
CA MET A 211 -7.03 -8.91 -3.10
C MET A 211 -6.33 -7.58 -3.38
N LEU A 212 -6.75 -6.56 -2.63
CA LEU A 212 -6.06 -5.29 -2.44
C LEU A 212 -6.23 -4.83 -0.98
N TYR A 213 -5.20 -4.24 -0.38
CA TYR A 213 -5.35 -3.59 0.93
C TYR A 213 -6.16 -2.28 0.86
N SER A 214 -6.41 -1.70 2.03
CA SER A 214 -7.17 -0.45 2.18
C SER A 214 -6.64 0.69 1.31
N GLY A 215 -5.34 0.75 1.00
CA GLY A 215 -4.73 1.66 0.03
C GLY A 215 -4.94 3.17 0.27
N GLY A 216 -5.81 3.55 1.22
CA GLY A 216 -6.21 4.92 1.50
C GLY A 216 -6.54 5.70 0.23
N ASP A 217 -6.10 6.95 0.22
CA ASP A 217 -6.15 7.87 -0.90
C ASP A 217 -5.21 7.47 -2.05
N ALA A 218 -4.26 6.54 -1.86
CA ALA A 218 -3.43 6.06 -2.98
C ALA A 218 -4.26 5.28 -4.02
N LYS A 219 -5.43 4.77 -3.62
CA LYS A 219 -6.46 4.21 -4.53
C LYS A 219 -6.99 5.23 -5.53
N LYS A 220 -6.83 6.53 -5.26
CA LYS A 220 -7.09 7.53 -6.28
C LYS A 220 -6.19 7.28 -7.49
N SER A 221 -4.98 6.73 -7.37
CA SER A 221 -4.07 6.56 -8.53
C SER A 221 -4.15 5.20 -9.24
N ASN A 222 -4.73 4.20 -8.57
CA ASN A 222 -4.87 2.83 -9.07
C ASN A 222 -6.34 2.48 -8.89
N GLY A 223 -7.12 2.42 -9.97
CA GLY A 223 -8.53 2.07 -9.88
C GLY A 223 -8.70 0.69 -9.25
N GLN A 224 -9.89 0.43 -8.71
CA GLN A 224 -10.13 -0.75 -7.87
C GLN A 224 -10.86 -1.93 -8.50
N PRO A 225 -10.80 -2.23 -9.80
CA PRO A 225 -11.36 -3.50 -10.23
C PRO A 225 -10.33 -4.62 -10.39
N VAL A 226 -9.09 -4.29 -10.81
CA VAL A 226 -8.02 -5.28 -10.99
C VAL A 226 -7.37 -5.53 -9.65
N PHE A 227 -7.62 -6.71 -9.09
CA PHE A 227 -7.03 -7.18 -7.84
C PHE A 227 -5.83 -8.06 -8.13
N GLU A 228 -5.06 -8.35 -7.09
CA GLU A 228 -3.84 -9.15 -7.20
C GLU A 228 -4.19 -10.63 -7.01
N PRO A 229 -4.06 -11.46 -8.06
CA PRO A 229 -4.33 -12.88 -7.96
C PRO A 229 -3.27 -13.57 -7.12
N LEU A 230 -3.69 -14.57 -6.35
CA LEU A 230 -2.85 -15.18 -5.32
C LEU A 230 -2.45 -16.61 -5.69
N TYR A 231 -1.18 -16.92 -5.43
CA TYR A 231 -0.71 -18.30 -5.28
C TYR A 231 -0.60 -18.76 -3.83
N ASP A 232 -0.71 -17.82 -2.88
CA ASP A 232 -0.75 -18.13 -1.45
C ASP A 232 -2.02 -18.89 -1.09
N ARG A 233 -1.97 -19.69 -0.02
CA ARG A 233 -3.15 -20.36 0.54
C ARG A 233 -4.15 -19.35 1.08
N MET A 234 -5.41 -19.47 0.63
CA MET A 234 -6.48 -18.53 0.98
C MET A 234 -6.84 -18.59 2.47
N ASP A 235 -6.66 -19.75 3.10
CA ASP A 235 -6.85 -19.98 4.53
C ASP A 235 -5.69 -19.43 5.39
N GLU A 236 -4.61 -18.94 4.77
CA GLU A 236 -3.49 -18.23 5.41
C GLU A 236 -3.51 -16.72 5.13
N LEU A 237 -4.43 -16.25 4.27
CA LEU A 237 -4.55 -14.84 3.90
C LEU A 237 -5.22 -14.03 5.01
N TRP A 238 -4.41 -13.42 5.89
CA TRP A 238 -4.92 -12.54 6.95
C TRP A 238 -5.76 -11.38 6.41
N VAL A 239 -7.00 -11.29 6.87
CA VAL A 239 -7.94 -10.23 6.51
C VAL A 239 -7.79 -9.03 7.43
N LYS A 240 -7.64 -7.85 6.82
CA LYS A 240 -7.44 -6.57 7.52
C LYS A 240 -8.62 -5.62 7.31
N GLN A 241 -8.75 -4.66 8.21
CA GLN A 241 -9.70 -3.57 8.05
C GLN A 241 -9.49 -2.82 6.72
N GLY A 242 -10.57 -2.55 6.00
CA GLY A 242 -10.59 -1.83 4.73
C GLY A 242 -10.01 -2.63 3.57
N MET A 243 -9.68 -3.90 3.76
CA MET A 243 -9.23 -4.78 2.68
C MET A 243 -10.37 -5.00 1.66
N HIS A 244 -9.98 -5.14 0.40
CA HIS A 244 -10.86 -5.53 -0.69
C HIS A 244 -10.49 -6.93 -1.13
N ILE A 245 -11.47 -7.82 -1.19
CA ILE A 245 -11.28 -9.23 -1.56
C ILE A 245 -12.27 -9.57 -2.66
N ARG A 246 -11.78 -10.10 -3.77
CA ARG A 246 -12.60 -10.61 -4.85
C ARG A 246 -12.51 -12.12 -4.84
N PHE A 247 -13.64 -12.79 -4.67
CA PHE A 247 -13.74 -14.21 -4.92
C PHE A 247 -14.25 -14.41 -6.34
N GLN A 248 -13.51 -15.17 -7.14
CA GLN A 248 -13.78 -15.28 -8.57
C GLN A 248 -13.44 -16.67 -9.11
N PRO A 249 -14.13 -17.14 -10.15
CA PRO A 249 -13.82 -18.40 -10.82
C PRO A 249 -12.55 -18.29 -11.67
N GLU A 250 -11.45 -18.84 -11.22
CA GLU A 250 -10.21 -18.89 -12.01
C GLU A 250 -10.27 -19.97 -13.11
N ALA A 251 -9.37 -19.88 -14.09
CA ALA A 251 -9.18 -20.98 -15.05
C ALA A 251 -8.65 -22.26 -14.35
N VAL A 252 -8.98 -23.43 -14.91
CA VAL A 252 -8.42 -24.73 -14.43
C VAL A 252 -6.89 -24.67 -14.38
N SER A 253 -6.29 -24.07 -15.41
CA SER A 253 -4.84 -23.89 -15.52
C SER A 253 -4.26 -23.04 -14.39
N MET A 254 -4.98 -22.01 -13.92
CA MET A 254 -4.58 -21.17 -12.80
C MET A 254 -4.62 -21.95 -11.47
N THR A 255 -5.68 -22.75 -11.26
CA THR A 255 -5.78 -23.65 -10.10
C THR A 255 -4.66 -24.69 -10.09
N GLU A 256 -4.41 -25.35 -11.22
CA GLU A 256 -3.31 -26.32 -11.35
C GLU A 256 -1.95 -25.67 -11.10
N ARG A 257 -1.73 -24.47 -11.64
CA ARG A 257 -0.49 -23.72 -11.48
C ARG A 257 -0.25 -23.31 -10.03
N ARG A 258 -1.28 -22.83 -9.33
CA ARG A 258 -1.25 -22.55 -7.89
C ARG A 258 -0.92 -23.82 -7.09
N ASN A 259 -1.62 -24.91 -7.38
CA ASN A 259 -1.43 -26.19 -6.66
C ASN A 259 -0.02 -26.75 -6.86
N GLN A 260 0.62 -26.55 -8.01
CA GLN A 260 2.03 -26.89 -8.22
C GLN A 260 2.94 -26.12 -7.23
N GLY A 261 2.70 -24.82 -7.04
CA GLY A 261 3.42 -24.00 -6.06
C GLY A 261 3.23 -24.51 -4.63
N LEU A 262 1.97 -24.67 -4.21
CA LEU A 262 1.63 -25.16 -2.87
C LEU A 262 2.21 -26.55 -2.58
N GLN A 263 2.23 -27.43 -3.58
CA GLN A 263 2.84 -28.76 -3.46
C GLN A 263 4.36 -28.66 -3.27
N ALA A 264 5.04 -27.81 -4.05
CA ALA A 264 6.48 -27.63 -3.96
C ALA A 264 6.91 -27.14 -2.56
N GLU A 265 6.15 -26.22 -1.96
CA GLU A 265 6.39 -25.74 -0.58
C GLU A 265 6.25 -26.88 0.44
N VAL A 266 5.22 -27.72 0.33
CA VAL A 266 5.00 -28.87 1.24
C VAL A 266 6.09 -29.93 1.08
N ASP A 267 6.51 -30.20 -0.15
CA ASP A 267 7.57 -31.16 -0.43
C ASP A 267 8.92 -30.66 0.12
N ARG A 268 9.19 -29.37 -0.01
CA ARG A 268 10.35 -28.70 0.58
C ARG A 268 10.35 -28.80 2.10
N PHE A 269 9.22 -28.50 2.75
CA PHE A 269 9.06 -28.65 4.20
C PHE A 269 9.39 -30.07 4.68
N LYS A 270 8.83 -31.09 3.99
CA LYS A 270 9.07 -32.50 4.31
C LYS A 270 10.53 -32.89 4.08
N ALA A 271 11.15 -32.43 2.98
CA ALA A 271 12.56 -32.68 2.67
C ALA A 271 13.50 -32.06 3.71
N ALA A 272 13.12 -30.91 4.27
CA ALA A 272 13.84 -30.22 5.36
C ALA A 272 13.58 -30.84 6.75
N GLY A 273 12.89 -31.97 6.85
CA GLY A 273 12.60 -32.63 8.12
C GLY A 273 11.51 -31.93 8.94
N ASN A 274 10.50 -31.37 8.26
CA ASN A 274 9.41 -30.58 8.83
C ASN A 274 9.91 -29.29 9.49
N LYS A 275 10.84 -28.63 8.82
CA LYS A 275 11.37 -27.32 9.20
C LYS A 275 11.11 -26.32 8.08
N VAL A 276 10.88 -25.07 8.46
CA VAL A 276 10.75 -23.97 7.52
C VAL A 276 12.15 -23.55 7.10
N VAL A 277 12.59 -24.06 5.95
CA VAL A 277 13.89 -23.72 5.35
C VAL A 277 13.64 -23.10 3.98
N ILE A 278 14.03 -21.84 3.81
CA ILE A 278 14.02 -21.20 2.48
C ILE A 278 15.35 -21.51 1.77
N ASP A 279 15.30 -21.70 0.45
CA ASP A 279 16.51 -22.04 -0.29
C ASP A 279 17.45 -20.83 -0.42
N GLU A 280 16.90 -19.65 -0.70
CA GLU A 280 17.68 -18.45 -0.99
C GLU A 280 17.03 -17.15 -0.48
N LEU A 281 17.83 -16.29 0.14
CA LEU A 281 17.57 -14.86 0.25
C LEU A 281 18.33 -14.13 -0.86
N ARG A 282 17.59 -13.48 -1.74
CA ARG A 282 18.13 -12.72 -2.88
C ARG A 282 17.98 -11.23 -2.62
N VAL A 283 18.99 -10.44 -2.95
CA VAL A 283 18.93 -8.99 -2.86
C VAL A 283 19.45 -8.33 -4.13
N ASP A 284 18.62 -7.52 -4.78
CA ASP A 284 19.06 -6.59 -5.83
C ASP A 284 19.20 -5.19 -5.25
N PHE A 285 20.44 -4.73 -5.09
CA PHE A 285 20.74 -3.41 -4.56
C PHE A 285 20.43 -2.26 -5.55
N GLY A 286 19.99 -2.55 -6.77
CA GLY A 286 19.70 -1.55 -7.80
C GLY A 286 20.96 -0.82 -8.29
N ASP A 287 22.13 -1.44 -8.14
CA ASP A 287 23.44 -0.91 -8.54
C ASP A 287 23.99 -1.57 -9.82
N GLY A 288 23.14 -2.34 -10.51
CA GLY A 288 23.45 -3.00 -11.77
C GLY A 288 24.07 -4.40 -11.64
N ARG A 289 24.30 -4.89 -10.41
CA ARG A 289 24.75 -6.28 -10.19
C ARG A 289 23.63 -7.32 -10.39
N GLY A 290 22.37 -6.90 -10.33
CA GLY A 290 21.20 -7.79 -10.29
C GLY A 290 21.11 -8.55 -8.97
N ASP A 291 20.24 -9.56 -8.92
CA ASP A 291 20.01 -10.38 -7.72
C ASP A 291 21.32 -11.01 -7.21
N GLN A 292 21.64 -10.76 -5.95
CA GLN A 292 22.72 -11.39 -5.21
C GLN A 292 22.13 -12.35 -4.17
N VAL A 293 22.58 -13.61 -4.14
CA VAL A 293 22.20 -14.54 -3.07
C VAL A 293 23.02 -14.20 -1.82
N LEU A 294 22.39 -13.64 -0.79
CA LEU A 294 23.07 -13.25 0.45
C LEU A 294 23.10 -14.37 1.48
N ALA A 295 22.06 -15.20 1.51
CA ALA A 295 21.99 -16.38 2.35
C ALA A 295 21.33 -17.53 1.59
N SER A 296 21.72 -18.75 1.94
CA SER A 296 21.13 -19.97 1.39
C SER A 296 20.82 -20.96 2.49
N GLN A 297 19.78 -21.78 2.27
CA GLN A 297 19.33 -22.82 3.22
C GLN A 297 19.09 -22.23 4.61
N VAL A 298 18.26 -21.20 4.68
CA VAL A 298 17.97 -20.47 5.92
C VAL A 298 16.87 -21.19 6.68
N GLU A 299 17.23 -21.84 7.79
CA GLU A 299 16.25 -22.36 8.76
C GLU A 299 15.64 -21.19 9.54
N VAL A 300 14.40 -20.83 9.19
CA VAL A 300 13.73 -19.65 9.72
C VAL A 300 13.26 -19.90 11.16
N LYS A 301 13.53 -18.96 12.06
CA LYS A 301 13.10 -19.02 13.47
C LYS A 301 11.88 -18.13 13.72
N PRO A 302 10.95 -18.52 14.60
CA PRO A 302 9.82 -17.67 14.94
C PRO A 302 10.24 -16.57 15.93
N TYR A 303 10.07 -15.30 15.57
CA TYR A 303 10.29 -14.17 16.47
C TYR A 303 9.00 -13.67 17.13
N ASN A 304 7.84 -14.21 16.73
CA ASN A 304 6.55 -13.86 17.31
C ASN A 304 6.26 -12.35 17.24
N LEU A 305 6.55 -11.72 16.10
CA LEU A 305 6.38 -10.27 15.91
C LEU A 305 4.93 -9.79 16.02
N ARG A 306 3.98 -10.67 15.71
CA ARG A 306 2.54 -10.39 15.60
C ARG A 306 1.70 -11.28 16.51
N PRO A 307 1.95 -11.28 17.84
CA PRO A 307 1.19 -12.10 18.78
C PRO A 307 -0.27 -11.63 18.92
N ASP A 308 -0.57 -10.44 18.38
CA ASP A 308 -1.91 -9.86 18.25
C ASP A 308 -2.74 -10.50 17.13
N VAL A 309 -2.10 -11.20 16.18
CA VAL A 309 -2.75 -11.80 15.02
C VAL A 309 -2.54 -13.32 14.96
N PHE A 310 -1.31 -13.77 15.21
CA PHE A 310 -0.93 -15.16 15.03
C PHE A 310 -0.68 -15.89 16.35
N GLN A 311 -0.97 -17.19 16.34
CA GLN A 311 -0.62 -18.09 17.42
C GLN A 311 0.88 -18.07 17.66
N LYS A 312 1.27 -18.45 18.89
CA LYS A 312 2.68 -18.56 19.27
C LYS A 312 3.40 -19.52 18.31
N ASP A 313 4.59 -19.11 17.89
CA ASP A 313 5.55 -19.83 17.05
C ASP A 313 5.12 -19.99 15.57
N VAL A 314 4.06 -19.29 15.14
CA VAL A 314 3.77 -19.11 13.71
C VAL A 314 4.87 -18.26 13.08
N ILE A 315 5.54 -18.83 12.08
CA ILE A 315 6.55 -18.15 11.27
C ILE A 315 5.85 -17.32 10.20
N THR A 316 6.30 -16.09 10.05
CA THR A 316 5.93 -15.16 8.99
C THR A 316 7.10 -14.96 8.02
N ALA A 317 6.85 -14.40 6.84
CA ALA A 317 7.93 -14.05 5.92
C ALA A 317 8.89 -12.98 6.50
N MET A 318 8.47 -12.17 7.48
CA MET A 318 9.34 -11.19 8.14
C MET A 318 10.38 -11.88 9.04
N ASP A 319 10.07 -13.05 9.56
CA ASP A 319 11.01 -13.82 10.38
C ASP A 319 12.24 -14.27 9.58
N ILE A 320 12.16 -14.32 8.23
CA ILE A 320 13.34 -14.50 7.37
C ILE A 320 14.34 -13.36 7.60
N ALA A 321 13.87 -12.11 7.55
CA ALA A 321 14.71 -10.92 7.71
C ALA A 321 15.38 -10.92 9.09
N LEU A 322 14.65 -11.28 10.14
CA LEU A 322 15.20 -11.37 11.49
C LEU A 322 16.19 -12.53 11.65
N THR A 323 15.88 -13.70 11.10
CA THR A 323 16.79 -14.86 11.14
C THR A 323 18.11 -14.55 10.45
N VAL A 324 18.10 -13.92 9.27
CA VAL A 324 19.34 -13.59 8.56
C VAL A 324 20.15 -12.50 9.26
N HIS A 325 19.48 -11.62 10.00
CA HIS A 325 20.16 -10.66 10.86
C HIS A 325 20.97 -11.37 11.94
N ASP A 326 20.32 -12.22 12.73
CA ASP A 326 20.92 -12.84 13.90
C ASP A 326 21.97 -13.91 13.56
N GLU A 327 21.72 -14.69 12.51
CA GLU A 327 22.49 -15.91 12.24
C GLU A 327 23.45 -15.82 11.07
N TYR A 328 23.18 -14.88 10.14
CA TYR A 328 23.97 -14.73 8.91
C TYR A 328 24.72 -13.40 8.87
N GLY A 329 24.49 -12.50 9.83
CA GLY A 329 25.18 -11.21 9.94
C GLY A 329 24.82 -10.25 8.81
N ILE A 330 23.64 -10.42 8.20
CA ILE A 330 23.10 -9.54 7.17
C ILE A 330 22.34 -8.42 7.88
N GLU A 331 22.75 -7.17 7.68
CA GLU A 331 22.11 -6.07 8.39
C GLU A 331 20.71 -5.85 7.82
N MET A 332 19.70 -5.84 8.69
CA MET A 332 18.30 -5.65 8.33
C MET A 332 17.73 -4.57 9.24
N GLY A 333 17.12 -3.55 8.65
CA GLY A 333 16.35 -2.53 9.37
C GLY A 333 14.87 -2.70 9.07
N ILE A 334 14.05 -2.59 10.12
CA ILE A 334 12.60 -2.76 10.03
C ILE A 334 11.90 -1.64 10.80
N ALA A 335 10.91 -1.01 10.17
CA ALA A 335 10.04 -0.04 10.80
C ALA A 335 8.57 -0.49 10.80
N PHE A 336 7.82 -0.13 11.84
CA PHE A 336 6.37 -0.32 11.87
C PHE A 336 5.67 0.85 11.18
N TRP A 337 4.86 0.55 10.16
CA TRP A 337 4.07 1.54 9.45
C TRP A 337 2.62 1.49 9.97
N PRO A 338 2.13 2.56 10.62
CA PRO A 338 0.76 2.62 11.14
C PRO A 338 -0.23 2.97 10.01
N THR A 339 -1.37 3.57 10.35
CA THR A 339 -2.14 4.30 9.34
C THR A 339 -1.33 5.50 8.87
N ILE A 340 -1.08 5.59 7.56
CA ILE A 340 -0.29 6.68 6.97
C ILE A 340 -1.21 7.83 6.51
N SER A 341 -0.66 8.97 6.10
CA SER A 341 -1.39 10.22 5.82
C SER A 341 -2.38 10.15 4.67
N THR A 342 -2.27 9.13 3.82
CA THR A 342 -3.30 8.77 2.83
C THR A 342 -4.52 8.10 3.46
N ASN A 343 -4.56 7.89 4.78
CA ASN A 343 -5.50 7.03 5.50
C ASN A 343 -5.39 5.54 5.11
N ALA A 344 -4.30 5.11 4.47
CA ALA A 344 -4.07 3.68 4.27
C ALA A 344 -3.69 3.06 5.61
N ASN A 345 -4.53 2.15 6.12
CA ASN A 345 -4.21 1.36 7.29
C ASN A 345 -3.16 0.30 6.92
N VAL A 346 -1.88 0.63 7.09
CA VAL A 346 -0.79 -0.31 6.83
C VAL A 346 -0.70 -1.31 7.98
N GLY A 347 -0.53 -0.85 9.22
CA GLY A 347 -0.57 -1.67 10.43
C GLY A 347 0.34 -2.89 10.34
N SER A 348 1.58 -2.68 9.89
CA SER A 348 2.51 -3.74 9.53
C SER A 348 3.96 -3.27 9.54
N TYR A 349 4.88 -4.22 9.67
CA TYR A 349 6.32 -3.97 9.58
C TYR A 349 6.80 -3.96 8.12
N ALA A 350 7.67 -3.00 7.79
CA ALA A 350 8.31 -2.84 6.49
C ALA A 350 9.84 -2.90 6.62
N ILE A 351 10.52 -3.48 5.63
CA ILE A 351 11.98 -3.44 5.54
C ILE A 351 12.41 -2.03 5.15
N THR A 352 13.20 -1.40 6.01
CA THR A 352 13.77 -0.06 5.81
C THR A 352 15.25 -0.10 5.47
N GLU A 353 15.96 -1.18 5.75
CA GLU A 353 17.40 -1.28 5.45
C GLU A 353 17.84 -2.70 5.15
N VAL A 354 18.79 -2.84 4.22
CA VAL A 354 19.51 -4.08 3.94
C VAL A 354 20.98 -3.74 3.71
N ASP A 355 21.90 -4.32 4.50
CA ASP A 355 23.37 -4.13 4.41
C ASP A 355 23.80 -2.67 4.24
N GLY A 356 23.40 -1.81 5.18
CA GLY A 356 23.75 -0.38 5.20
C GLY A 356 23.00 0.48 4.19
N LYS A 357 22.16 -0.10 3.32
CA LYS A 357 21.36 0.65 2.35
C LYS A 357 19.95 0.89 2.88
N ARG A 358 19.73 2.10 3.41
CA ARG A 358 18.45 2.53 3.99
C ARG A 358 17.51 3.16 2.96
N ALA A 359 16.23 2.83 3.06
CA ALA A 359 15.12 3.45 2.34
C ALA A 359 15.06 4.95 2.65
N HIS A 360 14.71 5.74 1.64
CA HIS A 360 14.57 7.19 1.74
C HIS A 360 13.71 7.70 0.58
N GLY A 361 12.84 8.66 0.86
CA GLY A 361 12.00 9.31 -0.16
C GLY A 361 11.11 8.31 -0.88
N PHE A 362 11.23 8.24 -2.20
CA PHE A 362 10.54 7.24 -3.04
C PHE A 362 11.44 6.05 -3.39
N TYR A 363 12.57 5.93 -2.69
CA TYR A 363 13.46 4.81 -2.80
C TYR A 363 13.28 3.91 -1.58
N GLY A 364 13.09 2.63 -1.83
CA GLY A 364 12.94 1.67 -0.76
C GLY A 364 13.05 0.25 -1.25
N TRP A 365 12.59 -0.66 -0.43
CA TRP A 365 12.67 -2.08 -0.70
C TRP A 365 11.31 -2.60 -1.15
N SER A 366 11.30 -3.34 -2.25
CA SER A 366 10.17 -4.12 -2.70
C SER A 366 10.53 -5.60 -2.59
N ILE A 367 9.52 -6.44 -2.50
CA ILE A 367 9.70 -7.85 -2.24
C ILE A 367 9.08 -8.70 -3.34
N LYS A 368 9.68 -9.85 -3.59
CA LYS A 368 9.09 -10.98 -4.30
C LYS A 368 9.38 -12.25 -3.51
N ARG A 369 8.48 -13.22 -3.58
CA ARG A 369 8.63 -14.49 -2.84
C ARG A 369 7.83 -15.59 -3.49
N GLY A 370 8.26 -16.83 -3.36
CA GLY A 370 7.57 -17.98 -3.94
C GLY A 370 8.54 -18.91 -4.63
N GLU A 371 8.13 -19.45 -5.78
CA GLU A 371 8.87 -20.44 -6.54
C GLU A 371 9.43 -19.85 -7.83
N ASP A 372 10.66 -20.23 -8.21
CA ASP A 372 11.34 -19.70 -9.40
C ASP A 372 10.54 -19.94 -10.67
N PHE A 373 9.88 -21.09 -10.75
CA PHE A 373 9.13 -21.46 -11.93
C PHE A 373 7.90 -20.57 -12.15
N THR A 374 7.40 -19.87 -11.13
CA THR A 374 6.26 -18.93 -11.23
C THR A 374 6.67 -17.46 -11.31
N TYR A 375 7.98 -17.17 -11.27
CA TYR A 375 8.52 -15.81 -11.11
C TYR A 375 8.04 -14.81 -12.18
N ASN A 376 7.85 -15.28 -13.41
CA ASN A 376 7.45 -14.48 -14.57
C ASN A 376 6.04 -14.83 -15.09
N ASP A 377 5.22 -15.50 -14.27
CA ASP A 377 3.88 -15.91 -14.71
C ASP A 377 2.99 -14.69 -15.02
N PHE A 378 3.05 -13.66 -14.18
CA PHE A 378 2.26 -12.44 -14.32
C PHE A 378 2.97 -11.39 -15.18
N PHE A 379 2.23 -10.73 -16.04
CA PHE A 379 2.76 -9.75 -16.99
C PHE A 379 1.82 -8.56 -17.15
N TYR A 380 2.41 -7.37 -17.26
CA TYR A 380 1.67 -6.13 -17.49
C TYR A 380 2.57 -5.07 -18.10
N ASN A 381 1.96 -4.14 -18.81
CA ASN A 381 2.65 -2.94 -19.26
C ASN A 381 1.75 -1.71 -19.04
N PRO A 382 2.14 -0.77 -18.15
CA PRO A 382 1.33 0.40 -17.80
C PRO A 382 1.05 1.35 -18.97
N ASN A 383 1.81 1.23 -20.06
CA ASN A 383 1.68 2.08 -21.24
C ASN A 383 1.03 1.35 -22.42
N LYS A 384 0.52 0.13 -22.20
CA LYS A 384 -0.11 -0.69 -23.24
C LYS A 384 -1.52 -1.08 -22.82
N GLU A 385 -2.27 -1.40 -23.85
CA GLU A 385 -3.70 -1.72 -23.80
C GLU A 385 -3.87 -3.17 -23.33
N TRP A 386 -5.10 -3.54 -22.95
CA TRP A 386 -5.41 -4.95 -22.68
C TRP A 386 -5.09 -5.78 -23.95
N PRO A 387 -4.28 -6.84 -23.85
CA PRO A 387 -3.87 -7.61 -25.02
C PRO A 387 -5.03 -8.43 -25.58
N VAL A 388 -4.96 -8.75 -26.86
CA VAL A 388 -5.83 -9.77 -27.49
C VAL A 388 -5.06 -11.07 -27.73
N VAL A 389 -5.78 -12.15 -28.01
CA VAL A 389 -5.22 -13.50 -28.31
C VAL A 389 -4.02 -13.45 -29.27
N SER A 390 -4.13 -12.70 -30.36
CA SER A 390 -3.07 -12.60 -31.37
C SER A 390 -1.81 -11.88 -30.86
N ASP A 391 -1.93 -11.00 -29.87
CA ASP A 391 -0.79 -10.32 -29.24
C ASP A 391 0.06 -11.31 -28.44
N VAL A 392 -0.56 -12.27 -27.73
CA VAL A 392 0.15 -13.30 -26.96
C VAL A 392 0.72 -14.41 -27.86
N GLN A 393 0.06 -14.67 -28.99
CA GLN A 393 0.50 -15.66 -29.97
C GLN A 393 1.70 -15.21 -30.80
N HIS A 394 1.75 -13.92 -31.17
CA HIS A 394 2.67 -13.41 -32.19
C HIS A 394 3.37 -12.09 -31.83
N GLY A 395 3.05 -11.50 -30.69
CA GLY A 395 3.57 -10.20 -30.29
C GLY A 395 4.88 -10.31 -29.53
N GLY A 396 5.96 -9.77 -30.10
CA GLY A 396 7.31 -9.82 -29.52
C GLY A 396 7.45 -9.33 -28.07
N PHE A 397 6.53 -8.49 -27.59
CA PHE A 397 6.51 -8.07 -26.18
C PHE A 397 5.98 -9.16 -25.22
N TYR A 398 5.09 -10.03 -25.70
CA TYR A 398 4.43 -11.09 -24.95
C TYR A 398 4.98 -12.49 -25.26
N ASP A 399 6.03 -12.62 -26.09
CA ASP A 399 6.66 -13.90 -26.43
C ASP A 399 7.08 -14.73 -25.21
N GLY A 400 7.33 -14.08 -24.06
CA GLY A 400 7.67 -14.71 -22.78
C GLY A 400 6.49 -15.00 -21.85
N ALA A 401 5.28 -14.51 -22.15
CA ALA A 401 4.12 -14.71 -21.28
C ALA A 401 3.64 -16.17 -21.30
N CYS A 402 3.16 -16.65 -20.15
CA CYS A 402 2.51 -17.95 -19.94
C CYS A 402 3.18 -19.14 -20.66
N GLN A 403 4.51 -19.27 -20.57
CA GLN A 403 5.24 -20.36 -21.24
C GLN A 403 4.73 -21.75 -20.84
N PHE A 404 4.18 -21.89 -19.64
CA PHE A 404 3.62 -23.14 -19.13
C PHE A 404 2.30 -23.56 -19.81
N LEU A 405 1.65 -22.67 -20.58
CA LEU A 405 0.46 -22.96 -21.38
C LEU A 405 0.77 -23.23 -22.86
N ARG A 406 2.04 -23.15 -23.26
CA ARG A 406 2.45 -23.38 -24.64
C ARG A 406 2.55 -24.87 -24.95
N GLU A 407 2.25 -25.20 -26.19
CA GLU A 407 2.44 -26.54 -26.75
C GLU A 407 3.93 -26.87 -26.89
N GLN A 408 4.24 -28.14 -27.15
CA GLN A 408 5.63 -28.60 -27.28
C GLN A 408 6.41 -27.93 -28.42
N ASP A 409 5.72 -27.42 -29.44
CA ASP A 409 6.31 -26.67 -30.56
C ASP A 409 6.48 -25.17 -30.27
N GLY A 410 6.09 -24.71 -29.06
CA GLY A 410 6.14 -23.33 -28.62
C GLY A 410 4.92 -22.49 -29.03
N SER A 411 3.99 -23.05 -29.80
CA SER A 411 2.74 -22.36 -30.13
C SER A 411 1.80 -22.28 -28.91
N ILE A 412 0.85 -21.34 -28.95
CA ILE A 412 -0.21 -21.22 -27.95
C ILE A 412 -1.55 -21.16 -28.67
N SER A 413 -2.49 -22.03 -28.28
CA SER A 413 -3.84 -22.06 -28.85
C SER A 413 -4.61 -20.78 -28.50
N ASP A 414 -5.67 -20.48 -29.25
CA ASP A 414 -6.52 -19.32 -28.97
C ASP A 414 -7.09 -19.38 -27.54
N ALA A 415 -7.52 -20.56 -27.11
CA ALA A 415 -8.05 -20.79 -25.76
C ALA A 415 -6.98 -20.54 -24.68
N ASN A 416 -5.78 -21.12 -24.83
CA ASN A 416 -4.70 -20.93 -23.85
C ASN A 416 -4.18 -19.48 -23.83
N ALA A 417 -4.20 -18.79 -24.97
CA ALA A 417 -3.85 -17.38 -25.05
C ALA A 417 -4.89 -16.52 -24.32
N GLN A 418 -6.18 -16.83 -24.46
CA GLN A 418 -7.24 -16.15 -23.72
C GLN A 418 -7.13 -16.43 -22.21
N ASP A 419 -6.93 -17.69 -21.80
CA ASP A 419 -6.68 -18.06 -20.40
C ASP A 419 -5.48 -17.29 -19.82
N CYS A 420 -4.40 -17.17 -20.59
CA CYS A 420 -3.21 -16.40 -20.22
C CYS A 420 -3.56 -14.93 -19.93
N ILE A 421 -4.35 -14.30 -20.80
CA ILE A 421 -4.76 -12.91 -20.66
C ILE A 421 -5.65 -12.75 -19.43
N ASP A 422 -6.67 -13.60 -19.28
CA ASP A 422 -7.70 -13.42 -18.26
C ASP A 422 -7.21 -13.65 -16.82
N ASN A 423 -6.17 -14.47 -16.63
CA ASN A 423 -5.70 -14.85 -15.30
C ASN A 423 -4.31 -14.27 -14.95
N TRP A 424 -3.48 -13.92 -15.94
CA TRP A 424 -2.09 -13.47 -15.72
C TRP A 424 -1.76 -12.07 -16.24
N PHE A 425 -2.65 -11.39 -16.96
CA PHE A 425 -2.44 -10.01 -17.38
C PHE A 425 -2.69 -9.01 -16.24
N THR A 426 -1.78 -8.99 -15.27
CA THR A 426 -1.79 -8.03 -14.15
C THR A 426 -0.38 -7.67 -13.74
N LEU A 427 -0.21 -6.46 -13.20
CA LEU A 427 1.08 -5.95 -12.73
C LEU A 427 1.55 -6.68 -11.47
N PHE A 428 0.60 -7.15 -10.67
CA PHE A 428 0.85 -7.78 -9.39
C PHE A 428 0.03 -9.07 -9.29
N GLY A 429 0.67 -10.12 -8.79
CA GLY A 429 0.10 -11.45 -8.68
C GLY A 429 1.17 -12.48 -8.34
N GLY A 430 0.76 -13.64 -7.82
CA GLY A 430 1.64 -14.76 -7.50
C GLY A 430 2.79 -14.35 -6.60
N VAL A 431 4.02 -14.35 -7.14
CA VAL A 431 5.24 -14.01 -6.38
C VAL A 431 5.39 -12.53 -6.06
N SER A 432 4.60 -11.68 -6.71
CA SER A 432 4.72 -10.21 -6.66
C SER A 432 3.39 -9.61 -6.23
N THR A 433 3.05 -9.76 -4.95
CA THR A 433 1.85 -9.18 -4.32
C THR A 433 2.25 -8.06 -3.36
N HIS A 434 1.41 -7.03 -3.23
CA HIS A 434 1.58 -5.95 -2.26
C HIS A 434 1.20 -6.42 -0.86
N ARG A 435 2.01 -7.31 -0.29
CA ARG A 435 1.87 -7.82 1.08
C ARG A 435 3.07 -7.43 1.91
N MET A 436 2.82 -6.99 3.14
CA MET A 436 3.90 -6.80 4.10
C MET A 436 4.33 -8.16 4.64
N LEU A 437 5.63 -8.35 4.87
CA LEU A 437 6.19 -9.66 5.23
C LEU A 437 5.67 -10.19 6.58
N ASP A 438 5.22 -9.30 7.47
CA ASP A 438 4.65 -9.67 8.76
C ASP A 438 3.17 -10.08 8.67
N THR A 439 2.52 -9.97 7.50
CA THR A 439 1.14 -10.44 7.27
C THR A 439 1.06 -11.79 6.58
N LEU A 440 2.22 -12.42 6.40
CA LEU A 440 2.42 -13.58 5.55
C LEU A 440 2.85 -14.78 6.40
N PRO A 441 1.91 -15.55 6.98
CA PRO A 441 2.23 -16.84 7.55
C PRO A 441 2.96 -17.70 6.51
N MET A 442 4.02 -18.36 6.95
CA MET A 442 4.84 -19.24 6.13
C MET A 442 4.93 -20.59 6.85
N VAL A 443 3.77 -21.25 7.00
CA VAL A 443 3.69 -22.60 7.59
C VAL A 443 4.40 -23.61 6.70
N MET A 444 4.41 -23.36 5.38
CA MET A 444 5.22 -24.07 4.39
C MET A 444 6.22 -23.08 3.77
N PRO A 445 7.52 -23.44 3.65
CA PRO A 445 8.56 -22.54 3.16
C PRO A 445 8.46 -22.38 1.65
N GLN A 446 8.53 -21.12 1.21
CA GLN A 446 8.72 -20.76 -0.19
C GLN A 446 10.18 -20.99 -0.59
N GLN A 447 10.44 -21.18 -1.89
CA GLN A 447 11.81 -21.37 -2.38
C GLN A 447 12.71 -20.16 -2.08
N PHE A 448 12.24 -18.94 -2.36
CA PHE A 448 13.05 -17.73 -2.17
C PHE A 448 12.26 -16.57 -1.55
N LEU A 449 13.00 -15.68 -0.89
CA LEU A 449 12.62 -14.28 -0.68
C LEU A 449 13.61 -13.41 -1.47
N SER A 450 13.11 -12.54 -2.34
CA SER A 450 13.88 -11.56 -3.10
C SER A 450 13.49 -10.17 -2.64
N ILE A 451 14.48 -9.38 -2.24
CA ILE A 451 14.34 -7.99 -1.84
C ILE A 451 15.06 -7.14 -2.87
N TYR A 452 14.37 -6.21 -3.52
CA TYR A 452 14.99 -5.39 -4.56
C TYR A 452 14.79 -3.91 -4.29
N TRP A 453 15.84 -3.14 -4.58
CA TRP A 453 15.85 -1.70 -4.43
C TRP A 453 14.97 -1.07 -5.50
N PHE A 454 13.84 -0.52 -5.07
CA PHE A 454 12.88 0.11 -5.95
C PHE A 454 13.06 1.63 -5.95
N ALA A 455 13.54 2.15 -7.07
CA ALA A 455 13.91 3.55 -7.26
C ALA A 455 13.02 4.32 -8.26
N ASN A 456 11.98 3.65 -8.77
CA ASN A 456 11.20 4.13 -9.90
C ASN A 456 9.88 4.81 -9.49
N MET A 457 9.56 4.86 -8.19
CA MET A 457 8.34 5.51 -7.71
C MET A 457 8.29 6.99 -8.12
N GLU A 458 9.42 7.71 -8.09
CA GLU A 458 9.45 9.12 -8.50
C GLU A 458 8.93 9.38 -9.92
N ASN A 459 9.26 8.46 -10.81
CA ASN A 459 8.89 8.51 -12.22
C ASN A 459 7.41 8.18 -12.44
N ALA A 460 6.83 7.34 -11.58
CA ALA A 460 5.44 6.94 -11.70
C ALA A 460 4.44 8.10 -11.50
N TRP A 461 4.83 9.14 -10.75
CA TRP A 461 3.99 10.32 -10.49
C TRP A 461 4.61 11.64 -10.97
N GLU A 462 5.75 11.60 -11.67
CA GLU A 462 6.44 12.78 -12.23
C GLU A 462 6.55 13.93 -11.20
N MET A 463 7.09 13.63 -10.02
CA MET A 463 7.16 14.61 -8.93
C MET A 463 8.22 15.68 -9.15
N ALA A 464 7.92 16.89 -8.69
CA ALA A 464 8.70 18.10 -8.91
C ALA A 464 9.61 18.48 -7.73
N HIS A 465 9.25 18.06 -6.51
CA HIS A 465 10.09 18.16 -5.33
C HIS A 465 10.56 16.77 -4.88
N ARG A 466 11.80 16.73 -4.38
CA ARG A 466 12.38 15.56 -3.73
C ARG A 466 13.06 16.08 -2.50
N ASN A 467 12.43 15.90 -1.36
CA ASN A 467 13.01 16.29 -0.09
C ASN A 467 13.52 15.03 0.58
N TYR A 468 14.84 14.91 0.74
CA TYR A 468 15.44 13.85 1.55
C TYR A 468 16.68 14.40 2.24
N GLY A 469 16.85 14.14 3.53
CA GLY A 469 17.85 14.82 4.34
C GLY A 469 19.29 14.84 3.77
N PRO A 470 19.75 13.74 3.15
CA PRO A 470 21.06 13.71 2.48
C PRO A 470 21.24 14.56 1.22
N ASP A 471 20.23 15.27 0.71
CA ASP A 471 20.32 16.03 -0.54
C ASP A 471 20.98 17.42 -0.43
N GLY A 472 21.12 17.91 0.81
CA GLY A 472 21.75 19.20 1.12
C GLY A 472 20.94 20.43 0.71
N GLN A 473 19.64 20.30 0.40
CA GLN A 473 18.79 21.44 0.01
C GLN A 473 18.59 22.42 1.18
N PHE A 474 18.45 21.91 2.40
CA PHE A 474 18.42 22.71 3.63
C PHE A 474 19.38 22.10 4.68
N PRO A 475 19.95 22.91 5.57
CA PRO A 475 20.86 22.39 6.60
C PRO A 475 20.10 21.54 7.63
N ILE A 476 20.71 20.43 8.04
CA ILE A 476 20.29 19.63 9.19
C ILE A 476 21.30 19.87 10.30
N TYR A 477 20.83 20.33 11.46
CA TYR A 477 21.71 20.66 12.59
C TYR A 477 21.72 19.53 13.61
N ASP A 478 22.89 19.25 14.21
CA ASP A 478 22.97 18.39 15.39
C ASP A 478 22.60 19.20 16.64
N VAL A 479 21.39 18.96 17.17
CA VAL A 479 20.89 19.61 18.39
C VAL A 479 21.74 19.36 19.62
N LYS A 480 22.65 18.37 19.61
CA LYS A 480 23.65 18.17 20.68
C LYS A 480 24.70 19.28 20.73
N GLU A 481 24.88 20.01 19.63
CA GLU A 481 25.82 21.13 19.53
C GLU A 481 25.19 22.49 19.87
N ALA A 482 23.93 22.47 20.30
CA ALA A 482 23.16 23.64 20.74
C ALA A 482 23.92 24.43 21.81
N LYS A 483 23.90 25.76 21.67
CA LYS A 483 24.64 26.67 22.55
C LYS A 483 23.95 26.93 23.87
N ALA A 484 22.62 26.96 23.85
CA ALA A 484 21.77 27.21 24.99
C ALA A 484 20.57 26.25 24.94
N PRO A 485 20.82 24.93 25.10
CA PRO A 485 19.76 23.93 25.03
C PRO A 485 18.68 24.23 26.06
N LEU A 486 17.43 24.16 25.62
CA LEU A 486 16.25 24.35 26.47
C LEU A 486 15.99 23.10 27.30
N ASP A 487 15.32 23.29 28.43
CA ASP A 487 14.86 22.22 29.32
C ASP A 487 13.40 22.45 29.73
N GLU A 488 12.88 21.54 30.55
CA GLU A 488 11.50 21.55 31.05
C GLU A 488 11.10 22.82 31.82
N SER A 489 12.06 23.64 32.27
CA SER A 489 11.77 24.92 32.93
C SER A 489 11.46 26.04 31.94
N HIS A 490 11.71 25.83 30.65
CA HIS A 490 11.46 26.81 29.61
C HIS A 490 9.95 26.99 29.36
N PHE A 491 9.48 28.23 29.38
CA PHE A 491 8.11 28.55 28.98
C PHE A 491 7.95 28.33 27.47
N GLY A 492 7.17 27.31 27.10
CA GLY A 492 7.09 26.83 25.72
C GLY A 492 7.86 25.53 25.45
N TRP A 493 8.30 24.82 26.51
CA TRP A 493 8.81 23.45 26.39
C TRP A 493 7.85 22.57 25.58
N GLN A 494 8.39 21.74 24.67
CA GLN A 494 7.64 20.88 23.74
C GLN A 494 6.75 21.61 22.72
N VAL A 495 6.95 22.92 22.52
CA VAL A 495 6.33 23.69 21.41
C VAL A 495 7.35 23.81 20.28
N ALA A 496 7.09 23.14 19.15
CA ALA A 496 8.03 23.15 18.01
C ALA A 496 8.06 24.50 17.28
N ASP A 497 6.91 25.17 17.14
CA ASP A 497 6.81 26.49 16.52
C ASP A 497 7.12 27.60 17.53
N CYS A 498 8.39 28.00 17.57
CA CYS A 498 8.89 29.05 18.44
C CYS A 498 8.15 30.39 18.21
N ALA A 499 7.60 30.63 17.02
CA ALA A 499 6.91 31.87 16.68
C ALA A 499 5.57 32.03 17.42
N LEU A 500 5.04 30.96 18.03
CA LEU A 500 3.85 31.04 18.88
C LEU A 500 4.11 31.76 20.20
N CYS A 501 5.36 31.79 20.67
CA CYS A 501 5.75 32.42 21.92
C CYS A 501 6.68 33.62 21.71
N HIS A 502 7.41 33.65 20.60
CA HIS A 502 8.42 34.65 20.31
C HIS A 502 8.11 35.42 19.03
N ASN A 503 8.18 36.75 19.09
CA ASN A 503 8.10 37.60 17.90
C ASN A 503 9.45 37.63 17.20
N GLN A 504 9.60 36.99 16.03
CA GLN A 504 10.87 36.90 15.28
C GLN A 504 11.55 38.26 15.04
N ASP A 505 10.78 39.34 14.91
CA ASP A 505 11.30 40.69 14.72
C ASP A 505 11.90 41.32 15.99
N GLU A 506 11.62 40.75 17.16
CA GLU A 506 11.93 41.30 18.48
C GLU A 506 12.66 40.31 19.41
N ILE A 507 13.24 39.23 18.87
CA ILE A 507 14.06 38.29 19.66
C ILE A 507 15.54 38.66 19.61
N HIS A 508 16.27 38.45 20.71
CA HIS A 508 17.71 38.77 20.86
C HIS A 508 18.10 40.25 20.63
N LEU A 509 17.22 41.17 21.01
CA LEU A 509 17.41 42.62 20.82
C LEU A 509 18.58 43.22 21.61
N ASP A 510 19.08 42.50 22.63
CA ASP A 510 20.17 42.97 23.51
C ASP A 510 21.57 42.54 23.04
N GLY A 511 21.70 42.00 21.81
CA GLY A 511 22.98 41.61 21.22
C GLY A 511 23.58 40.34 21.83
N ASP A 512 22.75 39.56 22.52
CA ASP A 512 23.05 38.23 23.05
C ASP A 512 23.10 37.14 21.97
N SER A 513 22.64 37.44 20.75
CA SER A 513 22.82 36.58 19.57
C SER A 513 22.97 37.39 18.26
N PRO A 514 23.38 36.76 17.14
CA PRO A 514 23.40 37.40 15.83
C PRO A 514 22.00 37.86 15.42
N ALA A 515 21.90 38.99 14.71
CA ALA A 515 20.63 39.37 14.07
C ALA A 515 20.14 38.20 13.21
N LEU A 516 18.91 37.76 13.49
CA LEU A 516 18.31 36.65 12.77
C LEU A 516 18.00 37.05 11.32
N PRO A 517 18.23 36.18 10.35
CA PRO A 517 17.70 36.35 9.00
C PRO A 517 16.18 36.55 9.03
N ALA A 518 15.64 37.38 8.13
CA ALA A 518 14.20 37.64 8.04
C ALA A 518 13.36 36.40 7.69
N ASP A 519 14.02 35.32 7.25
CA ASP A 519 13.48 34.01 6.88
C ASP A 519 13.85 32.92 7.90
N THR A 520 14.13 33.29 9.15
CA THR A 520 14.52 32.32 10.18
C THR A 520 13.41 31.28 10.41
N GLN A 521 13.72 30.04 10.07
CA GLN A 521 12.85 28.89 10.26
C GLN A 521 13.04 28.25 11.65
N PRO A 522 11.99 27.69 12.27
CA PRO A 522 12.04 26.96 13.53
C PRO A 522 13.25 26.03 13.76
N TYR A 523 13.69 25.26 12.75
CA TYR A 523 14.84 24.35 12.91
C TYR A 523 16.18 25.08 13.05
N TYR A 524 16.29 26.34 12.61
CA TYR A 524 17.43 27.19 12.93
C TYR A 524 17.48 27.51 14.43
N CYS A 525 16.34 27.78 15.06
CA CYS A 525 16.27 27.97 16.51
C CYS A 525 16.79 26.71 17.24
N ALA A 526 16.40 25.52 16.77
CA ALA A 526 16.86 24.26 17.34
C ALA A 526 18.39 24.05 17.25
N SER A 527 19.05 24.60 16.23
CA SER A 527 20.52 24.60 16.14
C SER A 527 21.22 25.29 17.32
N CYS A 528 20.55 26.24 17.96
CA CYS A 528 21.07 27.02 19.09
C CYS A 528 20.46 26.57 20.42
N HIS A 529 19.20 26.14 20.41
CA HIS A 529 18.37 25.88 21.58
C HIS A 529 18.01 24.41 21.80
N GLY A 530 18.56 23.51 20.99
CA GLY A 530 18.31 22.09 21.08
C GLY A 530 16.91 21.71 20.57
N SER A 531 16.51 20.47 20.83
CA SER A 531 15.24 19.92 20.31
C SER A 531 13.98 20.48 20.98
N ASN A 532 14.11 21.35 21.99
CA ASN A 532 13.01 21.83 22.83
C ASN A 532 12.11 20.69 23.37
N GLY A 533 12.73 19.55 23.70
CA GLY A 533 12.01 18.39 24.25
C GLY A 533 11.34 17.51 23.20
N ALA A 534 11.64 17.71 21.91
CA ALA A 534 11.19 16.80 20.87
C ALA A 534 11.81 15.40 21.07
N PRO A 535 11.01 14.33 20.87
CA PRO A 535 11.49 12.95 21.00
C PRO A 535 12.54 12.62 19.91
N GLN A 536 13.34 11.60 20.15
CA GLN A 536 14.25 11.03 19.16
C GLN A 536 13.49 10.58 17.90
N GLY A 537 14.12 10.77 16.74
CA GLY A 537 13.57 10.30 15.47
C GLY A 537 13.68 8.77 15.32
N HIS A 538 12.93 8.22 14.38
CA HIS A 538 12.84 6.76 14.14
C HIS A 538 13.50 6.32 12.83
N GLY A 539 14.54 7.03 12.39
CA GLY A 539 15.36 6.66 11.23
C GLY A 539 14.82 7.09 9.87
N GLU A 540 13.62 7.69 9.80
CA GLU A 540 13.02 8.18 8.54
C GLU A 540 13.66 9.51 8.09
N GLN A 541 14.02 9.63 6.81
CA GLN A 541 14.85 10.72 6.31
C GLN A 541 14.22 11.57 5.20
N ALA A 542 12.95 11.36 4.82
CA ALA A 542 12.40 12.06 3.66
C ALA A 542 10.95 12.54 3.77
N ARG A 543 10.10 11.83 4.52
CA ARG A 543 8.66 12.16 4.57
C ARG A 543 8.02 11.92 5.92
N CYS A 544 8.35 12.76 6.89
CA CYS A 544 7.67 12.71 8.17
C CYS A 544 6.14 12.90 7.99
N PHE A 545 5.72 13.78 7.08
CA PHE A 545 4.32 14.00 6.72
C PHE A 545 3.58 12.75 6.20
N TRP A 546 4.31 11.71 5.75
CA TRP A 546 3.68 10.48 5.27
C TRP A 546 3.20 9.62 6.43
N CYS A 547 4.00 9.48 7.48
CA CYS A 547 3.65 8.69 8.66
C CYS A 547 2.92 9.51 9.72
N HIS A 548 3.18 10.81 9.81
CA HIS A 548 2.50 11.74 10.72
C HIS A 548 1.15 12.22 10.15
N SER A 549 0.26 11.26 9.94
CA SER A 549 -1.13 11.37 9.49
C SER A 549 -2.05 12.12 10.46
N SER A 550 -3.36 12.20 10.16
CA SER A 550 -4.37 12.86 11.02
C SER A 550 -4.40 12.34 12.46
N ASP A 551 -4.17 11.04 12.66
CA ASP A 551 -4.09 10.40 13.98
C ASP A 551 -2.71 10.53 14.64
N LYS A 552 -1.70 10.98 13.88
CA LYS A 552 -0.32 11.24 14.30
C LYS A 552 0.09 12.70 14.05
N LEU A 553 -0.90 13.60 14.05
CA LEU A 553 -0.71 15.03 13.82
C LEU A 553 0.42 15.55 14.71
N MET A 554 1.22 16.46 14.17
CA MET A 554 2.31 17.12 14.87
C MET A 554 1.81 18.48 15.37
N PRO A 555 1.07 18.58 16.49
CA PRO A 555 0.54 19.86 16.94
C PRO A 555 1.68 20.87 17.10
N ASN A 556 1.39 22.14 16.82
CA ASN A 556 2.36 23.24 16.93
C ASN A 556 3.58 23.12 16.00
N HIS A 557 3.46 22.46 14.84
CA HIS A 557 4.50 22.42 13.81
C HIS A 557 4.15 23.34 12.62
N GLY A 558 3.63 24.53 12.92
CA GLY A 558 3.31 25.55 11.92
C GLY A 558 2.47 25.01 10.75
N GLU A 559 2.87 25.33 9.52
CA GLU A 559 2.19 24.82 8.31
C GLU A 559 2.37 23.32 8.08
N ALA A 560 3.45 22.69 8.56
CA ALA A 560 3.67 21.25 8.35
C ALA A 560 2.55 20.39 8.95
N SER A 561 1.89 20.88 9.99
CA SER A 561 0.76 20.24 10.65
C SER A 561 -0.62 20.64 10.14
N LYS A 562 -0.70 21.60 9.21
CA LYS A 562 -1.99 22.12 8.71
C LYS A 562 -2.46 21.32 7.50
N GLN A 563 -3.75 21.05 7.46
CA GLN A 563 -4.42 20.62 6.24
C GLN A 563 -4.67 21.83 5.35
N LEU A 564 -4.31 21.70 4.08
CA LEU A 564 -4.49 22.69 3.03
C LEU A 564 -5.37 22.11 1.94
N TYR A 565 -6.14 22.95 1.26
CA TYR A 565 -6.81 22.54 0.04
C TYR A 565 -5.80 22.53 -1.11
N PHE A 566 -5.91 21.56 -2.03
CA PHE A 566 -5.08 21.55 -3.25
C PHE A 566 -5.21 22.86 -4.02
N ASP A 567 -6.40 23.45 -4.05
CA ASP A 567 -6.72 24.71 -4.73
C ASP A 567 -5.93 25.91 -4.17
N ASP A 568 -5.45 25.83 -2.92
CA ASP A 568 -4.69 26.87 -2.22
C ASP A 568 -3.17 26.56 -2.18
N VAL A 569 -2.74 25.49 -2.87
CA VAL A 569 -1.33 25.11 -2.95
C VAL A 569 -0.73 25.66 -4.24
N ALA A 570 0.33 26.45 -4.09
CA ALA A 570 1.24 26.78 -5.18
C ALA A 570 2.20 25.61 -5.39
N CYS A 571 2.25 25.10 -6.61
CA CYS A 571 3.23 24.11 -7.03
C CYS A 571 4.60 24.76 -7.22
N SER A 572 5.63 23.97 -6.98
CA SER A 572 7.01 24.38 -7.24
C SER A 572 7.82 23.21 -7.81
N GLY A 573 8.97 23.54 -8.37
CA GLY A 573 9.97 22.59 -8.82
C GLY A 573 9.86 22.20 -10.29
N THR A 574 10.70 21.22 -10.65
CA THR A 574 10.79 20.68 -12.00
C THR A 574 10.76 19.16 -11.96
N THR A 575 9.87 18.54 -12.74
CA THR A 575 9.70 17.08 -12.71
C THR A 575 10.95 16.34 -13.16
N LYS A 576 11.24 15.20 -12.54
CA LYS A 576 12.48 14.43 -12.80
C LYS A 576 12.63 13.98 -14.24
N GLN A 577 11.62 13.29 -14.76
CA GLN A 577 11.77 12.48 -15.96
C GLN A 577 11.44 13.29 -17.21
N LYS A 578 10.51 14.27 -17.14
CA LYS A 578 10.22 15.16 -18.27
C LYS A 578 10.80 16.56 -18.17
N GLY A 579 11.29 16.98 -17.01
CA GLY A 579 11.81 18.34 -16.86
C GLY A 579 10.72 19.41 -16.95
N ILE A 580 9.49 19.10 -16.53
CA ILE A 580 8.37 20.04 -16.58
C ILE A 580 8.50 20.99 -15.39
N ASN A 581 8.69 22.28 -15.65
CA ASN A 581 8.64 23.31 -14.62
C ASN A 581 7.17 23.63 -14.30
N ILE A 582 6.80 23.46 -13.03
CA ILE A 582 5.43 23.72 -12.53
C ILE A 582 5.39 24.89 -11.52
N ASP A 583 6.44 25.71 -11.45
CA ASP A 583 6.53 26.84 -10.52
C ASP A 583 5.36 27.81 -10.68
N GLY A 584 4.68 28.08 -9.57
CA GLY A 584 3.60 29.05 -9.47
C GLY A 584 2.24 28.56 -9.98
N TRP A 585 2.14 27.34 -10.50
CA TRP A 585 0.85 26.75 -10.84
C TRP A 585 0.00 26.62 -9.57
N GLN A 586 -1.28 26.95 -9.67
CA GLN A 586 -2.22 26.86 -8.55
C GLN A 586 -3.11 25.64 -8.73
N GLY A 587 -3.47 25.00 -7.62
CA GLY A 587 -4.32 23.82 -7.64
C GLY A 587 -3.54 22.50 -7.51
N PRO A 588 -4.20 21.37 -7.81
CA PRO A 588 -3.56 20.08 -7.68
C PRO A 588 -2.37 19.94 -8.64
N CYS A 589 -1.15 19.88 -8.09
CA CYS A 589 0.08 19.80 -8.88
C CYS A 589 0.16 18.55 -9.77
N ALA A 590 -0.51 17.46 -9.38
CA ALA A 590 -0.65 16.29 -10.23
C ALA A 590 -1.48 16.58 -11.51
N ASP A 591 -2.53 17.39 -11.42
CA ASP A 591 -3.33 17.80 -12.59
C ASP A 591 -2.51 18.71 -13.51
N ALA A 592 -1.67 19.58 -12.95
CA ALA A 592 -0.73 20.40 -13.69
C ALA A 592 0.23 19.56 -14.54
N VAL A 593 0.84 18.55 -13.92
CA VAL A 593 1.73 17.60 -14.59
C VAL A 593 0.99 16.82 -15.67
N LYS A 594 -0.25 16.37 -15.41
CA LYS A 594 -1.12 15.71 -16.40
C LYS A 594 -1.36 16.59 -17.63
N LEU A 595 -1.69 17.87 -17.45
CA LEU A 595 -1.90 18.81 -18.55
C LEU A 595 -0.62 19.05 -19.37
N ALA A 596 0.53 19.11 -18.70
CA ALA A 596 1.82 19.31 -19.35
C ALA A 596 2.36 18.04 -20.06
N SER A 597 1.97 16.84 -19.60
CA SER A 597 2.38 15.55 -20.17
C SER A 597 1.22 14.53 -20.24
N PRO A 598 0.28 14.70 -21.19
CA PRO A 598 -0.92 13.85 -21.29
C PRO A 598 -0.61 12.38 -21.60
N GLN A 599 0.59 12.08 -22.09
CA GLN A 599 0.98 10.72 -22.45
C GLN A 599 1.55 9.91 -21.28
N TRP A 600 1.97 10.55 -20.19
CA TRP A 600 2.80 9.94 -19.13
C TRP A 600 2.38 10.36 -17.72
N HIS A 601 1.11 10.19 -17.37
CA HIS A 601 0.63 10.51 -16.03
C HIS A 601 -0.21 9.37 -15.45
N ARG A 602 -0.14 9.18 -14.12
CA ARG A 602 -1.13 8.39 -13.39
C ARG A 602 -2.35 9.26 -13.15
N GLU A 603 -3.44 8.94 -13.82
CA GLU A 603 -4.73 9.58 -13.63
C GLU A 603 -5.28 9.30 -12.23
N ILE A 604 -6.17 10.18 -11.75
CA ILE A 604 -7.06 9.72 -10.71
C ILE A 604 -8.03 8.74 -11.34
N LYS A 605 -8.31 7.66 -10.64
CA LYS A 605 -9.28 6.66 -10.99
C LYS A 605 -10.28 6.50 -9.86
N ASP A 606 -11.53 6.30 -10.21
CA ASP A 606 -12.53 5.82 -9.26
C ASP A 606 -12.38 4.32 -9.02
N VAL A 607 -13.26 3.76 -8.20
CA VAL A 607 -13.22 2.33 -7.84
C VAL A 607 -13.54 1.41 -9.02
N ALA A 608 -14.10 1.91 -10.13
CA ALA A 608 -14.32 1.18 -11.38
C ALA A 608 -13.16 1.31 -12.37
N ASP A 609 -12.05 1.97 -11.99
CA ASP A 609 -10.97 2.36 -12.92
C ASP A 609 -11.36 3.47 -13.90
N ASN A 610 -12.40 4.27 -13.60
CA ASN A 610 -12.76 5.42 -14.42
C ASN A 610 -11.86 6.62 -14.12
N SER A 611 -11.27 7.22 -15.17
CA SER A 611 -10.33 8.33 -15.03
C SER A 611 -11.00 9.67 -14.67
N SER A 612 -10.31 10.50 -13.88
CA SER A 612 -10.74 11.84 -13.45
C SER A 612 -9.52 12.73 -13.09
N TYR A 613 -9.78 13.91 -12.51
CA TYR A 613 -8.82 14.93 -12.07
C TYR A 613 -8.97 15.22 -10.58
N TYR A 614 -7.90 15.67 -9.92
CA TYR A 614 -7.96 16.03 -8.48
C TYR A 614 -8.89 17.24 -8.29
N SER A 615 -8.92 18.15 -9.26
CA SER A 615 -9.80 19.32 -9.32
C SER A 615 -11.27 18.98 -9.54
N GLU A 616 -11.62 17.72 -9.77
CA GLU A 616 -13.01 17.25 -9.94
C GLU A 616 -13.54 16.52 -8.69
N LEU A 617 -12.66 16.12 -7.77
CA LEU A 617 -13.05 15.42 -6.56
C LEU A 617 -14.00 16.26 -5.69
N PRO A 618 -14.83 15.68 -4.82
CA PRO A 618 -15.53 16.43 -3.79
C PRO A 618 -14.56 17.24 -2.90
N LEU A 619 -14.98 18.42 -2.44
CA LEU A 619 -14.11 19.38 -1.73
C LEU A 619 -13.43 18.77 -0.49
N GLU A 620 -14.13 17.89 0.24
CA GLU A 620 -13.61 17.19 1.40
C GLU A 620 -12.47 16.21 1.08
N LYS A 621 -12.37 15.76 -0.17
CA LYS A 621 -11.30 14.87 -0.67
C LYS A 621 -10.13 15.62 -1.33
N ARG A 622 -10.20 16.97 -1.40
CA ARG A 622 -9.19 17.85 -2.00
C ARG A 622 -8.21 18.44 -0.98
N LYS A 623 -7.85 17.67 0.04
CA LYS A 623 -6.96 18.13 1.10
C LYS A 623 -5.62 17.43 1.04
N THR A 624 -4.58 18.16 1.40
CA THR A 624 -3.21 17.68 1.62
C THR A 624 -2.64 18.28 2.90
N TYR A 625 -1.50 17.79 3.36
CA TYR A 625 -0.77 18.41 4.47
C TYR A 625 0.20 19.48 3.93
N GLY A 626 0.64 20.39 4.80
CA GLY A 626 1.48 21.53 4.41
C GLY A 626 2.81 21.16 3.75
N ASN A 627 3.29 19.94 3.95
CA ASN A 627 4.38 19.32 3.19
C ASN A 627 3.83 18.20 2.29
N SER A 628 4.36 18.12 1.08
CA SER A 628 4.07 17.07 0.09
C SER A 628 5.21 16.96 -0.94
N ASP A 629 5.14 15.99 -1.84
CA ASP A 629 6.12 15.84 -2.94
C ASP A 629 6.04 16.92 -4.04
N TRP A 630 5.13 17.89 -3.88
CA TRP A 630 5.02 19.06 -4.77
C TRP A 630 5.06 20.40 -4.04
N ARG A 631 5.15 20.40 -2.70
CA ARG A 631 5.22 21.61 -1.87
C ARG A 631 6.04 21.33 -0.61
N THR A 632 7.00 22.20 -0.35
CA THR A 632 7.73 22.25 0.94
C THR A 632 7.24 23.45 1.74
N SER A 633 7.00 23.27 3.03
CA SER A 633 6.61 24.35 3.94
C SER A 633 7.76 25.32 4.15
N ASP A 634 7.48 26.61 4.06
CA ASP A 634 8.47 27.67 4.28
C ASP A 634 8.90 27.77 5.75
N THR A 635 8.07 27.29 6.68
CA THR A 635 8.32 27.35 8.13
C THR A 635 8.88 26.05 8.68
N PHE A 636 8.46 24.91 8.15
CA PHE A 636 8.86 23.58 8.60
C PHE A 636 9.18 22.70 7.39
N PRO A 637 10.30 22.95 6.71
CA PRO A 637 10.66 22.19 5.52
C PRO A 637 10.98 20.73 5.90
N ASP A 638 10.03 19.82 5.64
CA ASP A 638 10.18 18.38 5.83
C ASP A 638 11.07 17.80 4.71
N PRO A 639 12.08 16.97 5.02
CA PRO A 639 12.40 16.36 6.33
C PRO A 639 13.40 17.14 7.17
N TYR A 640 13.98 18.22 6.67
CA TYR A 640 15.13 18.90 7.28
C TYR A 640 14.83 19.43 8.69
N SER A 641 13.66 20.06 8.86
CA SER A 641 13.23 20.52 10.18
C SER A 641 12.98 19.36 11.13
N CYS A 642 12.41 18.27 10.62
CA CYS A 642 12.13 17.08 11.40
C CYS A 642 13.43 16.40 11.83
N MET A 643 14.37 16.16 10.92
CA MET A 643 15.66 15.53 11.22
C MET A 643 16.56 16.38 12.13
N THR A 644 16.41 17.71 12.09
CA THR A 644 17.09 18.61 13.02
C THR A 644 16.51 18.46 14.42
N CYS A 645 15.20 18.62 14.58
CA CYS A 645 14.56 18.62 15.89
C CYS A 645 14.44 17.22 16.50
N HIS A 646 14.30 16.19 15.66
CA HIS A 646 14.20 14.78 15.98
C HIS A 646 15.43 14.05 15.45
N PRO A 647 16.58 14.14 16.14
CA PRO A 647 17.79 13.51 15.67
C PRO A 647 17.57 11.99 15.46
N ASN A 648 17.79 11.54 14.22
CA ASN A 648 17.79 10.14 13.83
C ASN A 648 19.13 9.52 14.21
N GLN A 649 19.28 9.13 15.47
CA GLN A 649 20.52 8.58 16.02
C GLN A 649 20.32 7.18 16.57
#